data_AF-A0A0B1T1F8-F1
#
_entry.id   AF-A0A0B1T1F8-F1
#
_cell.length_a   1.000
_cell.length_b   1.000
_cell.length_c   1.000
_cell.angle_alpha   90.00
_cell.angle_beta   90.00
_cell.angle_gamma   90.00
#
_symmetry.space_group_name_H-M   'P 1'
#
loop_
_entity.id
_entity.type
_entity.pdbx_description
1 polymer ?
#
loop_
_entity_poly.entity_id
_entity_poly.type
_entity_poly.pdbx_seq_one_letter_code
_entity_poly.pdbx_strand_id
1 'polypeptide(L)'
;MLAVIDDRTVLHQPLSTNNKHTEIKLPISGSDSLLNIFLSPLGQHCIATTKQGENFYVQVKSNSVFPLKKIKGVISCVAWNPECIKESETGHILLGTTKGAIIETVISSAGVVSFVKEHTLSFGGEKDLGISSLYLYLISDDNVKATKWLLLVCQPGRLYSVYASIDMSPPPKSNYMSAANLQAGWITMPETPPHIFHPFFSTRDFEKVIEIHIMREHYREALEVLKTQNVPEFYYKYSPKLVKYISMELLATLIGNERIRPQKMIPTLCLCQESTEMAAHALKYLEWAVATPHGAHDVDLHNLLVVLYAQFRPKRLHEYLIKCGLDKTAIPYDLDFALRTCVQHKLEKSTVYLYCVSEMFSDAVDLAIKAFDEEGINMAKECAHMMDPDEEDVIMGLEPKYPVEQRRRIWLKIAEFVISKDANASKSIALLKESGDVISIQDILPFFPEFTKIEDFKEPLCECLREHSIKIKDLQNSMKDATQIAKEIREKTQKLKNRMIVVKAGDVCAGCERSLFGRPFFAHHCRHFFHRECLEEAMTPFLSEDAKARLADLATKEKRLLSQLQAEERVSSSNDAVIAEREARFAKVSSDINSILGSDCPLCGWNAIELIDKPFFTEEEYEADRESWQTSILFEGLKHAM
;
A
#
# COMPACT_ATOMS: atom_id res chain seq x y z
N MET A 1 -58.20 -6.96 -28.82
CA MET A 1 -57.31 -5.88 -28.32
C MET A 1 -58.19 -4.79 -27.73
N LEU A 2 -57.86 -4.29 -26.54
CA LEU A 2 -58.49 -3.09 -25.96
C LEU A 2 -57.45 -1.97 -25.94
N ALA A 3 -57.84 -0.77 -26.36
CA ALA A 3 -57.01 0.43 -26.30
C ALA A 3 -57.80 1.53 -25.59
N VAL A 4 -57.15 2.28 -24.69
CA VAL A 4 -57.73 3.46 -24.08
C VAL A 4 -57.46 4.65 -25.01
N ILE A 5 -58.51 5.33 -25.47
CA ILE A 5 -58.38 6.48 -26.39
C ILE A 5 -58.42 7.79 -25.62
N ASP A 6 -59.25 7.87 -24.59
CA ASP A 6 -59.48 9.07 -23.78
C ASP A 6 -59.79 8.66 -22.34
N ASP A 7 -59.83 9.63 -21.42
CA ASP A 7 -60.05 9.43 -19.98
C ASP A 7 -61.34 8.66 -19.63
N ARG A 8 -62.25 8.50 -20.60
CA ARG A 8 -63.57 7.83 -20.45
C ARG A 8 -63.93 6.84 -21.56
N THR A 9 -63.06 6.65 -22.55
CA THR A 9 -63.39 5.83 -23.73
C THR A 9 -62.40 4.72 -23.96
N VAL A 10 -62.95 3.52 -24.15
CA VAL A 10 -62.19 2.30 -24.43
C VAL A 10 -62.59 1.79 -25.80
N LEU A 11 -61.62 1.60 -26.68
CA LEU A 11 -61.82 0.99 -27.98
C LEU A 11 -61.54 -0.50 -27.90
N HIS A 12 -62.52 -1.29 -28.33
CA HIS A 12 -62.38 -2.73 -28.51
C HIS A 12 -62.25 -3.06 -29.99
N GLN A 13 -61.14 -3.72 -30.32
CA GLN A 13 -60.86 -4.26 -31.64
C GLN A 13 -60.79 -5.80 -31.57
N PRO A 14 -61.76 -6.52 -32.14
CA PRO A 14 -61.71 -7.98 -32.26
C PRO A 14 -60.54 -8.40 -33.16
N LEU A 15 -59.83 -9.47 -32.82
CA LEU A 15 -58.70 -9.98 -33.64
C LEU A 15 -59.15 -10.72 -34.92
N SER A 16 -60.45 -10.95 -35.11
CA SER A 16 -60.99 -11.48 -36.36
C SER A 16 -60.99 -10.40 -37.45
N THR A 17 -60.39 -10.72 -38.60
CA THR A 17 -60.00 -9.83 -39.72
C THR A 17 -61.09 -8.98 -40.39
N ASN A 18 -62.34 -8.99 -39.92
CA ASN A 18 -63.46 -8.28 -40.57
C ASN A 18 -64.42 -7.51 -39.64
N ASN A 19 -64.12 -7.38 -38.34
CA ASN A 19 -65.02 -6.67 -37.41
C ASN A 19 -64.64 -5.19 -37.26
N LYS A 20 -65.65 -4.31 -37.35
CA LYS A 20 -65.53 -2.88 -37.02
C LYS A 20 -65.12 -2.70 -35.55
N HIS A 21 -64.33 -1.68 -35.26
CA HIS A 21 -64.01 -1.31 -33.88
C HIS A 21 -65.29 -0.86 -33.14
N THR A 22 -65.39 -1.21 -31.86
CA THR A 22 -66.50 -0.81 -31.00
C THR A 22 -65.98 0.13 -29.92
N GLU A 23 -66.54 1.33 -29.84
CA GLU A 23 -66.26 2.28 -28.77
C GLU A 23 -67.16 2.00 -27.56
N ILE A 24 -66.54 1.90 -26.39
CA ILE A 24 -67.18 1.69 -25.10
C ILE A 24 -66.98 2.95 -24.27
N LYS A 25 -68.08 3.68 -24.02
CA LYS A 25 -68.07 4.87 -23.17
C LYS A 25 -68.39 4.48 -21.73
N LEU A 26 -67.46 4.73 -20.82
CA LEU A 26 -67.64 4.46 -19.40
C LEU A 26 -68.35 5.66 -18.73
N PRO A 27 -69.35 5.44 -17.85
CA PRO A 27 -70.06 6.51 -17.15
C PRO A 27 -69.22 7.05 -15.98
N ILE A 28 -68.08 7.64 -16.28
CA ILE A 28 -67.12 8.20 -15.31
C ILE A 28 -67.49 9.66 -15.01
N SER A 29 -67.39 10.03 -13.73
CA SER A 29 -67.64 11.39 -13.25
C SER A 29 -66.72 12.43 -13.91
N GLY A 30 -67.20 13.69 -13.99
CA GLY A 30 -66.51 14.83 -14.60
C GLY A 30 -65.06 15.06 -14.12
N SER A 31 -64.79 14.72 -12.86
CA SER A 31 -63.54 14.96 -12.14
C SER A 31 -62.63 13.73 -12.02
N ASP A 32 -63.03 12.59 -12.58
CA ASP A 32 -62.29 11.33 -12.48
C ASP A 32 -61.84 10.83 -13.87
N SER A 33 -60.80 10.00 -13.88
CA SER A 33 -60.20 9.45 -15.09
C SER A 33 -59.92 7.96 -14.91
N LEU A 34 -60.05 7.22 -16.00
CA LEU A 34 -59.72 5.80 -16.05
C LEU A 34 -58.23 5.58 -15.71
N LEU A 35 -57.94 4.62 -14.83
CA LEU A 35 -56.58 4.26 -14.43
C LEU A 35 -56.13 2.95 -15.07
N ASN A 36 -56.86 1.85 -14.83
CA ASN A 36 -56.49 0.52 -15.34
C ASN A 36 -57.67 -0.19 -16.01
N ILE A 37 -57.37 -1.05 -16.99
CA ILE A 37 -58.31 -1.97 -17.63
C ILE A 37 -57.75 -3.39 -17.60
N PHE A 38 -58.59 -4.36 -17.28
CA PHE A 38 -58.27 -5.77 -17.21
C PHE A 38 -59.20 -6.57 -18.12
N LEU A 39 -58.64 -7.17 -19.17
CA LEU A 39 -59.36 -8.03 -20.12
C LEU A 39 -59.21 -9.49 -19.70
N SER A 40 -60.31 -10.24 -19.73
CA SER A 40 -60.29 -11.70 -19.56
C SER A 40 -59.53 -12.40 -20.70
N PRO A 41 -58.90 -13.56 -20.45
CA PRO A 41 -58.15 -14.33 -21.48
C PRO A 41 -58.94 -14.64 -22.75
N LEU A 42 -60.25 -14.89 -22.64
CA LEU A 42 -61.14 -15.16 -23.78
C LEU A 42 -61.72 -13.89 -24.41
N GLY A 43 -61.39 -12.71 -23.90
CA GLY A 43 -61.86 -11.42 -24.41
C GLY A 43 -63.35 -11.14 -24.23
N GLN A 44 -64.04 -11.91 -23.37
CA GLN A 44 -65.50 -11.80 -23.16
C GLN A 44 -65.87 -10.78 -22.10
N HIS A 45 -65.07 -10.71 -21.04
CA HIS A 45 -65.28 -9.86 -19.88
C HIS A 45 -64.14 -8.86 -19.70
N CYS A 46 -64.45 -7.67 -19.22
CA CYS A 46 -63.50 -6.62 -18.96
C CYS A 46 -63.86 -5.88 -17.65
N ILE A 47 -62.84 -5.51 -16.87
CA ILE A 47 -62.99 -4.71 -15.65
C ILE A 47 -62.17 -3.43 -15.82
N ALA A 48 -62.78 -2.29 -15.52
CA ALA A 48 -62.15 -0.97 -15.57
C ALA A 48 -62.20 -0.32 -14.18
N THR A 49 -61.14 0.37 -13.79
CA THR A 49 -61.03 1.09 -12.51
C THR A 49 -60.55 2.52 -12.75
N THR A 50 -61.08 3.46 -12.00
CA THR A 50 -60.69 4.88 -12.06
C THR A 50 -59.67 5.24 -10.99
N LYS A 51 -59.13 6.47 -11.05
CA LYS A 51 -58.18 6.99 -10.05
C LYS A 51 -58.81 7.18 -8.68
N GLN A 52 -60.10 7.51 -8.60
CA GLN A 52 -60.81 7.64 -7.32
C GLN A 52 -61.35 6.30 -6.79
N GLY A 53 -61.15 5.19 -7.51
CA GLY A 53 -61.54 3.85 -7.08
C GLY A 53 -62.97 3.46 -7.42
N GLU A 54 -63.57 4.07 -8.44
CA GLU A 54 -64.82 3.59 -9.06
C GLU A 54 -64.50 2.43 -10.01
N ASN A 55 -65.27 1.35 -9.89
CA ASN A 55 -65.05 0.10 -10.63
C ASN A 55 -66.22 -0.20 -11.56
N PHE A 56 -65.93 -0.59 -12.80
CA PHE A 56 -66.91 -0.90 -13.83
C PHE A 56 -66.63 -2.26 -14.45
N TYR A 57 -67.70 -3.03 -14.67
CA TYR A 57 -67.67 -4.25 -15.46
C TYR A 57 -68.22 -3.98 -16.86
N VAL A 58 -67.53 -4.49 -17.86
CA VAL A 58 -67.88 -4.35 -19.26
C VAL A 58 -68.00 -5.74 -19.86
N GLN A 59 -69.20 -6.06 -20.36
CA GLN A 59 -69.39 -7.25 -21.19
C GLN A 59 -69.05 -6.89 -22.64
N VAL A 60 -67.93 -7.41 -23.12
CA VAL A 60 -67.26 -6.93 -24.34
C VAL A 60 -68.11 -7.21 -25.60
N LYS A 61 -68.83 -8.34 -25.63
CA LYS A 61 -69.69 -8.71 -26.77
C LYS A 61 -70.96 -7.88 -26.90
N SER A 62 -71.60 -7.52 -25.77
CA SER A 62 -72.84 -6.74 -25.75
C SER A 62 -72.61 -5.23 -25.61
N ASN A 63 -71.37 -4.80 -25.41
CA ASN A 63 -71.00 -3.41 -25.14
C ASN A 63 -71.77 -2.78 -23.96
N SER A 64 -72.18 -3.62 -22.99
CA SER A 64 -72.94 -3.19 -21.83
C SER A 64 -72.00 -2.94 -20.65
N VAL A 65 -72.12 -1.75 -20.05
CA VAL A 65 -71.29 -1.29 -18.92
C VAL A 65 -72.13 -1.27 -17.65
N PHE A 66 -71.60 -1.87 -16.59
CA PHE A 66 -72.26 -1.98 -15.29
C PHE A 66 -71.36 -1.48 -14.15
N PRO A 67 -71.84 -0.55 -13.29
CA PRO A 67 -71.06 -0.07 -12.15
C PRO A 67 -71.00 -1.10 -11.01
N LEU A 68 -69.80 -1.41 -10.53
CA LEU A 68 -69.53 -2.39 -9.48
C LEU A 68 -69.52 -1.75 -8.08
N LYS A 69 -70.69 -1.31 -7.61
CA LYS A 69 -70.83 -0.59 -6.32
C LYS A 69 -70.36 -1.36 -5.08
N LYS A 70 -70.32 -2.70 -5.14
CA LYS A 70 -69.91 -3.55 -4.01
C LYS A 70 -68.38 -3.66 -3.86
N ILE A 71 -67.61 -3.32 -4.89
CA ILE A 71 -66.15 -3.46 -4.91
C ILE A 71 -65.55 -2.07 -4.73
N LYS A 72 -64.91 -1.84 -3.59
CA LYS A 72 -64.33 -0.54 -3.22
C LYS A 72 -62.81 -0.57 -3.34
N GLY A 73 -62.24 0.59 -3.66
CA GLY A 73 -60.79 0.76 -3.81
C GLY A 73 -60.33 0.62 -5.26
N VAL A 74 -59.10 1.06 -5.50
CA VAL A 74 -58.47 1.04 -6.83
C VAL A 74 -57.92 -0.36 -7.10
N ILE A 75 -58.41 -0.99 -8.17
CA ILE A 75 -57.95 -2.32 -8.58
C ILE A 75 -56.59 -2.18 -9.30
N SER A 76 -55.59 -2.90 -8.82
CA SER A 76 -54.24 -2.89 -9.40
C SER A 76 -54.00 -4.08 -10.34
N CYS A 77 -54.63 -5.23 -10.10
CA CYS A 77 -54.50 -6.41 -10.93
C CYS A 77 -55.70 -7.36 -10.80
N VAL A 78 -55.89 -8.24 -11.78
CA VAL A 78 -56.96 -9.26 -11.81
C VAL A 78 -56.37 -10.61 -12.19
N ALA A 79 -56.56 -11.61 -11.35
CA ALA A 79 -56.30 -13.00 -11.68
C ALA A 79 -57.59 -13.66 -12.18
N TRP A 80 -57.61 -13.91 -13.48
CA TRP A 80 -58.65 -14.66 -14.16
C TRP A 80 -58.40 -16.16 -14.02
N ASN A 81 -59.46 -16.96 -13.95
CA ASN A 81 -59.36 -18.41 -14.02
C ASN A 81 -59.83 -18.90 -15.41
N PRO A 82 -58.91 -19.25 -16.34
CA PRO A 82 -59.27 -19.68 -17.69
C PRO A 82 -60.26 -20.84 -17.74
N GLU A 83 -60.19 -21.76 -16.77
CA GLU A 83 -61.01 -22.98 -16.74
C GLU A 83 -62.48 -22.73 -16.35
N CYS A 84 -62.78 -21.58 -15.73
CA CYS A 84 -64.12 -21.27 -15.18
C CYS A 84 -64.83 -20.11 -15.89
N ILE A 85 -64.20 -19.46 -16.86
CA ILE A 85 -64.81 -18.35 -17.60
C ILE A 85 -65.88 -18.87 -18.57
N LYS A 86 -67.08 -18.30 -18.50
CA LYS A 86 -68.19 -18.59 -19.42
C LYS A 86 -68.75 -17.28 -19.98
N GLU A 87 -69.42 -17.33 -21.12
CA GLU A 87 -70.02 -16.10 -21.68
C GLU A 87 -71.03 -15.42 -20.73
N SER A 88 -71.71 -16.19 -19.87
CA SER A 88 -72.69 -15.71 -18.89
C SER A 88 -72.10 -15.19 -17.57
N GLU A 89 -70.86 -15.54 -17.23
CA GLU A 89 -70.24 -15.19 -15.94
C GLU A 89 -68.71 -15.28 -16.01
N THR A 90 -68.02 -14.43 -15.25
CA THR A 90 -66.56 -14.40 -15.19
C THR A 90 -65.92 -15.67 -14.63
N GLY A 91 -66.71 -16.58 -14.06
CA GLY A 91 -66.22 -17.55 -13.08
C GLY A 91 -65.68 -16.86 -11.83
N HIS A 92 -65.06 -17.63 -10.96
CA HIS A 92 -64.39 -17.08 -9.79
C HIS A 92 -63.11 -16.35 -10.18
N ILE A 93 -63.01 -15.09 -9.75
CA ILE A 93 -61.87 -14.21 -10.03
C ILE A 93 -61.32 -13.62 -8.74
N LEU A 94 -60.04 -13.27 -8.76
CA LEU A 94 -59.38 -12.54 -7.68
C LEU A 94 -58.95 -11.16 -8.16
N LEU A 95 -59.25 -10.13 -7.37
CA LEU A 95 -58.89 -8.74 -7.65
C LEU A 95 -57.89 -8.27 -6.59
N GLY A 96 -56.74 -7.78 -7.03
CA GLY A 96 -55.78 -7.12 -6.16
C GLY A 96 -56.04 -5.62 -6.11
N THR A 97 -55.90 -5.02 -4.92
CA THR A 97 -56.04 -3.58 -4.74
C THR A 97 -54.70 -2.90 -4.48
N THR A 98 -54.65 -1.58 -4.71
CA THR A 98 -53.48 -0.75 -4.38
C THR A 98 -53.19 -0.65 -2.88
N LYS A 99 -54.13 -1.05 -2.01
CA LYS A 99 -53.97 -1.10 -0.55
C LYS A 99 -53.60 -2.48 0.00
N GLY A 100 -53.34 -3.45 -0.87
CA GLY A 100 -52.87 -4.78 -0.45
C GLY A 100 -53.98 -5.79 -0.17
N ALA A 101 -55.26 -5.45 -0.36
CA ALA A 101 -56.37 -6.39 -0.20
C ALA A 101 -56.55 -7.25 -1.47
N ILE A 102 -56.85 -8.55 -1.27
CA ILE A 102 -57.30 -9.47 -2.31
C ILE A 102 -58.81 -9.66 -2.17
N ILE A 103 -59.57 -9.36 -3.21
CA ILE A 103 -61.02 -9.50 -3.24
C ILE A 103 -61.39 -10.68 -4.13
N GLU A 104 -62.17 -11.60 -3.58
CA GLU A 104 -62.72 -12.75 -4.28
C GLU A 104 -64.17 -12.46 -4.70
N THR A 105 -64.50 -12.72 -5.97
CA THR A 105 -65.84 -12.45 -6.49
C THR A 105 -66.17 -13.26 -7.76
N VAL A 106 -67.45 -13.23 -8.14
CA VAL A 106 -67.99 -13.71 -9.42
C VAL A 106 -68.93 -12.63 -9.95
N ILE A 107 -68.78 -12.27 -11.22
CA ILE A 107 -69.60 -11.26 -11.90
C ILE A 107 -70.36 -11.91 -13.05
N SER A 108 -71.67 -11.77 -13.08
CA SER A 108 -72.50 -12.23 -14.21
C SER A 108 -72.42 -11.26 -15.39
N SER A 109 -72.80 -11.73 -16.59
CA SER A 109 -72.86 -10.90 -17.81
C SER A 109 -73.82 -9.70 -17.70
N ALA A 110 -74.74 -9.73 -16.74
CA ALA A 110 -75.64 -8.63 -16.39
C ALA A 110 -75.04 -7.64 -15.36
N GLY A 111 -73.75 -7.78 -15.01
CA GLY A 111 -73.07 -6.94 -14.04
C GLY A 111 -73.46 -7.17 -12.58
N VAL A 112 -74.12 -8.30 -12.28
CA VAL A 112 -74.49 -8.65 -10.90
C VAL A 112 -73.31 -9.33 -10.22
N VAL A 113 -72.87 -8.74 -9.12
CA VAL A 113 -71.82 -9.28 -8.24
C VAL A 113 -72.45 -10.26 -7.26
N SER A 114 -72.15 -11.55 -7.43
CA SER A 114 -72.72 -12.66 -6.66
C SER A 114 -72.34 -12.59 -5.18
N PHE A 115 -71.06 -12.42 -4.89
CA PHE A 115 -70.53 -12.23 -3.54
C PHE A 115 -69.23 -11.41 -3.61
N VAL A 116 -68.82 -10.85 -2.47
CA VAL A 116 -67.54 -10.14 -2.32
C VAL A 116 -66.93 -10.60 -1.00
N LYS A 117 -65.78 -11.26 -1.07
CA LYS A 117 -65.01 -11.63 0.12
C LYS A 117 -63.65 -10.95 0.05
N GLU A 118 -63.33 -10.16 1.05
CA GLU A 118 -62.07 -9.43 1.14
C GLU A 118 -61.11 -10.17 2.07
N HIS A 119 -59.93 -10.50 1.55
CA HIS A 119 -58.83 -11.07 2.31
C HIS A 119 -57.81 -9.96 2.59
N THR A 120 -57.83 -9.45 3.82
CA THR A 120 -56.82 -8.54 4.37
C THR A 120 -55.76 -9.37 5.08
N LEU A 121 -55.05 -10.23 4.34
CA LEU A 121 -53.89 -10.92 4.88
C LEU A 121 -52.73 -9.92 4.92
N SER A 122 -52.11 -9.75 6.09
CA SER A 122 -50.86 -8.99 6.23
C SER A 122 -49.73 -9.74 5.54
N PHE A 123 -49.68 -9.67 4.20
CA PHE A 123 -48.56 -10.13 3.40
C PHE A 123 -47.34 -9.26 3.76
N GLY A 124 -46.60 -9.67 4.79
CA GLY A 124 -45.56 -8.84 5.41
C GLY A 124 -46.14 -7.79 6.35
N GLY A 125 -45.42 -7.44 7.43
CA GLY A 125 -45.89 -6.53 8.48
C GLY A 125 -46.07 -5.06 8.09
N GLU A 126 -45.89 -4.71 6.81
CA GLU A 126 -46.07 -3.36 6.30
C GLU A 126 -47.52 -3.15 5.85
N LYS A 127 -48.16 -2.13 6.42
CA LYS A 127 -49.52 -1.73 6.07
C LYS A 127 -49.54 -1.04 4.69
N ASP A 128 -50.64 -1.21 3.96
CA ASP A 128 -50.95 -0.51 2.70
C ASP A 128 -50.04 -0.78 1.50
N LEU A 129 -49.31 -1.91 1.47
CA LEU A 129 -48.50 -2.27 0.30
C LEU A 129 -49.36 -2.91 -0.81
N GLY A 130 -49.51 -2.20 -1.93
CA GLY A 130 -50.34 -2.60 -3.06
C GLY A 130 -49.90 -3.89 -3.77
N ILE A 131 -50.87 -4.64 -4.29
CA ILE A 131 -50.62 -5.88 -5.03
C ILE A 131 -50.30 -5.52 -6.49
N SER A 132 -49.10 -5.86 -6.97
CA SER A 132 -48.67 -5.52 -8.34
C SER A 132 -49.24 -6.50 -9.38
N SER A 133 -49.27 -7.79 -9.07
CA SER A 133 -49.85 -8.81 -9.94
C SER A 133 -50.32 -10.04 -9.16
N LEU A 134 -51.35 -10.71 -9.67
CA LEU A 134 -51.88 -11.97 -9.16
C LEU A 134 -51.91 -13.00 -10.28
N TYR A 135 -51.48 -14.23 -10.00
CA TYR A 135 -51.60 -15.35 -10.93
C TYR A 135 -52.17 -16.57 -10.22
N LEU A 136 -53.05 -17.28 -10.91
CA LEU A 136 -53.69 -18.48 -10.42
C LEU A 136 -53.36 -19.65 -11.35
N TYR A 137 -52.77 -20.71 -10.80
CA TYR A 137 -52.41 -21.92 -11.53
C TYR A 137 -53.06 -23.16 -10.92
N LEU A 138 -53.64 -24.01 -11.76
CA LEU A 138 -54.13 -25.33 -11.36
C LEU A 138 -52.95 -26.29 -11.26
N ILE A 139 -52.76 -26.92 -10.10
CA ILE A 139 -51.81 -28.02 -9.94
C ILE A 139 -52.60 -29.32 -10.13
N SER A 140 -52.37 -29.99 -11.26
CA SER A 140 -52.97 -31.30 -11.54
C SER A 140 -52.36 -32.36 -10.62
N ASP A 141 -53.19 -32.98 -9.78
CA ASP A 141 -52.88 -34.18 -9.02
C ASP A 141 -53.98 -35.20 -9.40
N ASP A 142 -53.67 -36.49 -9.57
CA ASP A 142 -54.56 -37.54 -10.12
C ASP A 142 -55.87 -37.79 -9.32
N ASN A 143 -56.15 -36.99 -8.30
CA ASN A 143 -57.26 -37.13 -7.38
C ASN A 143 -58.35 -36.06 -7.62
N VAL A 144 -59.40 -36.46 -8.35
CA VAL A 144 -60.54 -35.62 -8.80
C VAL A 144 -61.29 -34.91 -7.65
N LYS A 145 -61.10 -35.32 -6.39
CA LYS A 145 -61.82 -34.76 -5.24
C LYS A 145 -61.11 -33.59 -4.53
N ALA A 146 -59.88 -33.24 -4.90
CA ALA A 146 -59.17 -32.11 -4.29
C ALA A 146 -58.25 -31.41 -5.30
N THR A 147 -58.80 -30.54 -6.15
CA THR A 147 -57.99 -29.68 -7.02
C THR A 147 -57.17 -28.71 -6.16
N LYS A 148 -55.84 -28.83 -6.22
CA LYS A 148 -54.91 -27.93 -5.55
C LYS A 148 -54.59 -26.76 -6.48
N TRP A 149 -54.58 -25.55 -5.96
CA TRP A 149 -54.27 -24.35 -6.71
C TRP A 149 -53.07 -23.63 -6.11
N LEU A 150 -52.23 -23.08 -6.98
CA LEU A 150 -51.11 -22.22 -6.65
C LEU A 150 -51.48 -20.78 -6.98
N LEU A 151 -51.58 -19.95 -5.94
CA LEU A 151 -51.77 -18.51 -6.06
C LEU A 151 -50.41 -17.83 -5.85
N LEU A 152 -49.95 -17.11 -6.87
CA LEU A 152 -48.77 -16.25 -6.78
C LEU A 152 -49.22 -14.81 -6.59
N VAL A 153 -48.75 -14.20 -5.50
CA VAL A 153 -49.03 -12.80 -5.14
C VAL A 153 -47.73 -12.01 -5.22
N CYS A 154 -47.69 -11.00 -6.10
CA CYS A 154 -46.55 -10.11 -6.23
C CYS A 154 -46.84 -8.78 -5.54
N GLN A 155 -45.99 -8.42 -4.59
CA GLN A 155 -45.88 -7.07 -4.02
C GLN A 155 -44.54 -6.45 -4.44
N PRO A 156 -44.37 -5.11 -4.37
CA PRO A 156 -43.08 -4.48 -4.59
C PRO A 156 -41.98 -5.14 -3.75
N GLY A 157 -41.02 -5.79 -4.41
CA GLY A 157 -39.88 -6.48 -3.77
C GLY A 157 -40.19 -7.80 -3.08
N ARG A 158 -41.43 -8.34 -3.16
CA ARG A 158 -41.81 -9.60 -2.50
C ARG A 158 -42.71 -10.46 -3.40
N LEU A 159 -42.36 -11.74 -3.50
CA LEU A 159 -43.18 -12.75 -4.17
C LEU A 159 -43.64 -13.78 -3.13
N TYR A 160 -44.96 -13.94 -2.99
CA TYR A 160 -45.57 -14.93 -2.12
C TYR A 160 -46.19 -16.04 -2.96
N SER A 161 -45.98 -17.28 -2.51
CA SER A 161 -46.68 -18.45 -3.01
C SER A 161 -47.64 -18.97 -1.96
N VAL A 162 -48.93 -18.97 -2.29
CA VAL A 162 -50.00 -19.50 -1.44
C VAL A 162 -50.55 -20.77 -2.10
N TYR A 163 -50.46 -21.88 -1.37
CA TYR A 163 -51.17 -23.11 -1.75
C TYR A 163 -52.56 -23.08 -1.13
N ALA A 164 -53.59 -23.24 -1.95
CA ALA A 164 -54.96 -23.31 -1.47
C ALA A 164 -55.73 -24.47 -2.12
N SER A 165 -56.58 -25.11 -1.32
CA SER A 165 -57.61 -26.03 -1.81
C SER A 165 -58.86 -25.26 -2.20
N ILE A 166 -59.39 -25.56 -3.38
CA ILE A 166 -60.60 -24.93 -3.90
C ILE A 166 -61.75 -25.94 -3.84
N ASP A 167 -62.87 -25.53 -3.24
CA ASP A 167 -64.14 -26.27 -3.32
C ASP A 167 -64.88 -25.85 -4.59
N MET A 168 -65.09 -26.81 -5.51
CA MET A 168 -65.79 -26.60 -6.78
C MET A 168 -67.29 -26.94 -6.69
N SER A 169 -67.82 -27.19 -5.50
CA SER A 169 -69.26 -27.43 -5.35
C SER A 169 -70.06 -26.16 -5.70
N PRO A 170 -71.16 -26.29 -6.47
CA PRO A 170 -71.99 -25.14 -6.80
C PRO A 170 -72.58 -24.53 -5.52
N PRO A 171 -72.62 -23.19 -5.38
CA PRO A 171 -73.24 -22.57 -4.22
C PRO A 171 -74.71 -23.04 -4.12
N PRO A 172 -75.22 -23.37 -2.91
CA PRO A 172 -76.56 -23.89 -2.76
C PRO A 172 -77.59 -22.86 -3.25
N LYS A 173 -78.51 -23.28 -4.14
CA LYS A 173 -79.60 -22.46 -4.71
C LYS A 173 -80.72 -22.17 -3.70
N SER A 174 -80.37 -21.77 -2.47
CA SER A 174 -81.34 -21.39 -1.44
C SER A 174 -81.40 -19.87 -1.32
N ASN A 175 -82.60 -19.29 -1.42
CA ASN A 175 -82.86 -17.88 -1.13
C ASN A 175 -82.75 -17.54 0.38
N TYR A 176 -82.39 -18.53 1.22
CA TYR A 176 -81.99 -18.34 2.60
C TYR A 176 -80.55 -18.84 2.77
N MET A 177 -79.60 -17.91 2.87
CA MET A 177 -78.23 -18.19 3.28
C MET A 177 -78.06 -17.77 4.74
N SER A 178 -77.57 -18.69 5.58
CA SER A 178 -77.18 -18.37 6.96
C SER A 178 -75.94 -17.47 6.95
N ALA A 179 -75.75 -16.65 7.99
CA ALA A 179 -74.60 -15.76 8.13
C ALA A 179 -73.24 -16.50 8.07
N ALA A 180 -73.22 -17.80 8.40
CA ALA A 180 -72.03 -18.65 8.31
C ALA A 180 -71.62 -18.97 6.85
N ASN A 181 -72.57 -19.13 5.93
CA ASN A 181 -72.27 -19.42 4.52
C ASN A 181 -71.88 -18.17 3.70
N LEU A 182 -72.09 -16.97 4.23
CA LEU A 182 -71.56 -15.71 3.68
C LEU A 182 -70.04 -15.57 3.89
N GLN A 183 -69.45 -16.37 4.79
CA GLN A 183 -68.02 -16.32 5.13
C GLN A 183 -67.18 -17.44 4.47
N ALA A 184 -67.82 -18.48 3.89
CA ALA A 184 -67.12 -19.50 3.12
C ALA A 184 -66.69 -18.89 1.77
N GLY A 185 -65.39 -18.68 1.60
CA GLY A 185 -64.82 -18.20 0.33
C GLY A 185 -64.45 -19.39 -0.55
N TRP A 186 -64.38 -19.16 -1.85
CA TRP A 186 -63.85 -20.10 -2.86
C TRP A 186 -62.43 -20.54 -2.53
N ILE A 187 -61.64 -19.67 -1.91
CA ILE A 187 -60.27 -19.97 -1.49
C ILE A 187 -60.17 -19.96 0.03
N THR A 188 -59.69 -21.08 0.59
CA THR A 188 -59.25 -21.12 1.99
C THR A 188 -57.78 -20.71 2.04
N MET A 189 -57.54 -19.44 2.38
CA MET A 189 -56.18 -18.93 2.55
C MET A 189 -55.59 -19.47 3.86
N PRO A 190 -54.38 -20.06 3.86
CA PRO A 190 -53.73 -20.52 5.10
C PRO A 190 -53.47 -19.33 6.04
N GLU A 191 -53.74 -19.53 7.34
CA GLU A 191 -53.52 -18.51 8.39
C GLU A 191 -52.03 -18.28 8.69
N THR A 192 -51.14 -19.19 8.27
CA THR A 192 -49.69 -19.08 8.40
C THR A 192 -49.09 -18.20 7.30
N PRO A 193 -48.04 -17.39 7.59
CA PRO A 193 -47.43 -16.53 6.58
C PRO A 193 -46.93 -17.37 5.40
N PRO A 194 -47.32 -17.04 4.16
CA PRO A 194 -46.98 -17.84 2.99
C PRO A 194 -45.47 -17.84 2.73
N HIS A 195 -44.97 -18.88 2.05
CA HIS A 195 -43.58 -18.98 1.65
C HIS A 195 -43.18 -17.73 0.85
N ILE A 196 -42.32 -16.91 1.45
CA ILE A 196 -41.73 -15.74 0.79
C ILE A 196 -40.51 -16.25 0.02
N PHE A 197 -40.46 -15.99 -1.29
CA PHE A 197 -39.22 -16.17 -2.07
C PHE A 197 -38.22 -15.04 -1.73
N HIS A 198 -37.91 -14.90 -0.45
CA HIS A 198 -37.00 -13.91 0.14
C HIS A 198 -35.54 -13.99 -0.38
N PRO A 199 -34.98 -15.14 -0.83
CA PRO A 199 -33.58 -15.18 -1.23
C PRO A 199 -33.24 -14.37 -2.49
N PHE A 200 -34.20 -14.13 -3.40
CA PHE A 200 -33.92 -13.51 -4.69
C PHE A 200 -33.89 -11.98 -4.64
N PHE A 201 -34.63 -11.36 -3.71
CA PHE A 201 -34.78 -9.89 -3.64
C PHE A 201 -34.08 -9.25 -2.43
N SER A 202 -33.69 -10.02 -1.42
CA SER A 202 -32.92 -9.51 -0.26
C SER A 202 -31.42 -9.68 -0.37
N THR A 203 -30.92 -10.53 -1.27
CA THR A 203 -29.49 -10.51 -1.61
C THR A 203 -29.23 -9.30 -2.49
N ARG A 204 -28.57 -8.31 -1.91
CA ARG A 204 -27.98 -7.18 -2.63
C ARG A 204 -26.82 -7.68 -3.51
N ASP A 205 -27.09 -8.58 -4.45
CA ASP A 205 -26.13 -9.07 -5.43
C ASP A 205 -25.89 -7.99 -6.50
N PHE A 206 -25.32 -6.86 -6.07
CA PHE A 206 -24.85 -5.81 -6.98
C PHE A 206 -23.84 -6.37 -7.98
N GLU A 207 -23.18 -7.47 -7.64
CA GLU A 207 -22.35 -8.25 -8.54
C GLU A 207 -23.12 -8.70 -9.80
N LYS A 208 -24.29 -9.33 -9.63
CA LYS A 208 -25.14 -9.75 -10.77
C LYS A 208 -25.73 -8.56 -11.51
N VAL A 209 -26.06 -7.48 -10.81
CA VAL A 209 -26.54 -6.24 -11.44
C VAL A 209 -25.47 -5.65 -12.36
N ILE A 210 -24.23 -5.56 -11.88
CA ILE A 210 -23.07 -5.11 -12.68
C ILE A 210 -22.85 -6.05 -13.87
N GLU A 211 -22.89 -7.38 -13.65
CA GLU A 211 -22.77 -8.36 -14.75
C GLU A 211 -23.87 -8.20 -15.80
N ILE A 212 -25.13 -7.98 -15.41
CA ILE A 212 -26.24 -7.73 -16.35
C ILE A 212 -26.01 -6.44 -17.14
N HIS A 213 -25.57 -5.36 -16.50
CA HIS A 213 -25.28 -4.11 -17.21
C HIS A 213 -24.11 -4.25 -18.20
N ILE A 214 -23.06 -4.98 -17.82
CA ILE A 214 -21.94 -5.30 -18.71
C ILE A 214 -22.41 -6.17 -19.90
N MET A 215 -23.24 -7.19 -19.66
CA MET A 215 -23.78 -8.06 -20.72
C MET A 215 -24.72 -7.31 -21.68
N ARG A 216 -25.35 -6.24 -21.21
CA ARG A 216 -26.21 -5.37 -22.02
C ARG A 216 -25.46 -4.20 -22.66
N GLU A 217 -24.13 -4.16 -22.54
CA GLU A 217 -23.26 -3.08 -23.06
C GLU A 217 -23.55 -1.69 -22.46
N HIS A 218 -24.27 -1.64 -21.34
CA HIS A 218 -24.60 -0.43 -20.59
C HIS A 218 -23.49 -0.14 -19.58
N TYR A 219 -22.31 0.22 -20.09
CA TYR A 219 -21.09 0.36 -19.29
C TYR A 219 -21.11 1.57 -18.34
N ARG A 220 -21.81 2.65 -18.70
CA ARG A 220 -21.93 3.85 -17.86
C ARG A 220 -22.78 3.59 -16.63
N GLU A 221 -23.89 2.89 -16.82
CA GLU A 221 -24.77 2.46 -15.74
C GLU A 221 -24.07 1.47 -14.82
N ALA A 222 -23.27 0.55 -15.38
CA ALA A 222 -22.42 -0.33 -14.58
C ALA A 222 -21.42 0.45 -13.71
N LEU A 223 -20.81 1.52 -14.26
CA LEU A 223 -19.91 2.40 -13.52
C LEU A 223 -20.64 3.17 -12.41
N GLU A 224 -21.85 3.66 -12.64
CA GLU A 224 -22.64 4.33 -11.59
C GLU A 224 -23.00 3.38 -10.44
N VAL A 225 -23.30 2.11 -10.73
CA VAL A 225 -23.49 1.08 -9.71
C VAL A 225 -22.19 0.84 -8.93
N LEU A 226 -21.02 0.84 -9.59
CA LEU A 226 -19.73 0.74 -8.91
C LEU A 226 -19.43 1.95 -8.01
N LYS A 227 -19.74 3.18 -8.46
CA LYS A 227 -19.58 4.41 -7.66
C LYS A 227 -20.44 4.39 -6.40
N THR A 228 -21.71 4.00 -6.54
CA THR A 228 -22.65 3.97 -5.41
C THR A 228 -22.30 2.92 -4.36
N GLN A 229 -21.78 1.75 -4.76
CA GLN A 229 -21.38 0.71 -3.81
C GLN A 229 -20.00 0.96 -3.18
N ASN A 230 -19.05 1.53 -3.94
CA ASN A 230 -17.67 1.80 -3.51
C ASN A 230 -16.98 0.61 -2.79
N VAL A 231 -17.17 -0.60 -3.31
CA VAL A 231 -16.56 -1.83 -2.80
C VAL A 231 -15.31 -2.15 -3.62
N PRO A 232 -14.10 -2.21 -3.03
CA PRO A 232 -12.84 -2.41 -3.78
C PRO A 232 -12.80 -3.67 -4.63
N GLU A 233 -13.31 -4.80 -4.14
CA GLU A 233 -13.32 -6.09 -4.85
C GLU A 233 -14.06 -6.01 -6.20
N PHE A 234 -15.12 -5.22 -6.30
CA PHE A 234 -15.84 -5.03 -7.56
C PHE A 234 -15.03 -4.21 -8.57
N TYR A 235 -14.28 -3.21 -8.12
CA TYR A 235 -13.35 -2.49 -8.99
C TYR A 235 -12.27 -3.45 -9.52
N TYR A 236 -11.68 -4.30 -8.68
CA TYR A 236 -10.65 -5.25 -9.13
C TYR A 236 -11.17 -6.25 -10.17
N LYS A 237 -12.38 -6.78 -9.97
CA LYS A 237 -12.98 -7.78 -10.87
C LYS A 237 -13.47 -7.18 -12.20
N TYR A 238 -14.08 -6.00 -12.18
CA TYR A 238 -14.78 -5.45 -13.36
C TYR A 238 -13.98 -4.40 -14.13
N SER A 239 -13.01 -3.73 -13.51
CA SER A 239 -12.23 -2.69 -14.20
C SER A 239 -11.50 -3.17 -15.46
N PRO A 240 -10.89 -4.38 -15.53
CA PRO A 240 -10.27 -4.86 -16.78
C PRO A 240 -11.23 -4.93 -17.97
N LYS A 241 -12.52 -5.22 -17.70
CA LYS A 241 -13.57 -5.31 -18.73
C LYS A 241 -14.07 -3.94 -19.14
N LEU A 242 -14.19 -3.01 -18.19
CA LEU A 242 -14.72 -1.68 -18.41
C LEU A 242 -13.68 -0.72 -19.03
N VAL A 243 -12.39 -0.89 -18.73
CA VAL A 243 -11.33 0.02 -19.18
C VAL A 243 -11.28 0.13 -20.71
N LYS A 244 -11.56 -0.95 -21.44
CA LYS A 244 -11.54 -0.99 -22.92
C LYS A 244 -12.61 -0.10 -23.56
N TYR A 245 -13.70 0.19 -22.86
CA TYR A 245 -14.84 0.95 -23.39
C TYR A 245 -15.00 2.33 -22.75
N ILE A 246 -14.65 2.48 -21.47
CA ILE A 246 -14.84 3.72 -20.69
C ILE A 246 -13.61 4.05 -19.83
N SER A 247 -12.41 4.07 -20.45
CA SER A 247 -11.14 4.34 -19.76
C SER A 247 -11.10 5.69 -19.03
N MET A 248 -11.63 6.75 -19.64
CA MET A 248 -11.60 8.10 -19.08
C MET A 248 -12.47 8.21 -17.82
N GLU A 249 -13.74 7.82 -17.94
CA GLU A 249 -14.72 7.93 -16.87
C GLU A 249 -14.36 7.02 -15.69
N LEU A 250 -13.89 5.80 -15.97
CA LEU A 250 -13.45 4.84 -14.94
C LEU A 250 -12.22 5.35 -14.19
N LEU A 251 -11.14 5.68 -14.88
CA LEU A 251 -9.90 6.10 -14.22
C LEU A 251 -10.05 7.43 -13.47
N ALA A 252 -10.87 8.36 -13.97
CA ALA A 252 -11.20 9.59 -13.27
C ALA A 252 -11.89 9.33 -11.92
N THR A 253 -12.73 8.28 -11.82
CA THR A 253 -13.40 7.93 -10.56
C THR A 253 -12.50 7.27 -9.53
N LEU A 254 -11.38 6.70 -9.99
CA LEU A 254 -10.37 6.12 -9.10
C LEU A 254 -9.46 7.19 -8.50
N ILE A 255 -9.28 8.33 -9.18
CA ILE A 255 -8.49 9.47 -8.68
C ILE A 255 -9.20 10.04 -7.44
N GLY A 256 -8.51 10.03 -6.31
CA GLY A 256 -9.02 10.53 -5.02
C GLY A 256 -9.72 9.47 -4.17
N ASN A 257 -9.82 8.21 -4.61
CA ASN A 257 -10.43 7.15 -3.82
C ASN A 257 -9.38 6.38 -3.00
N GLU A 258 -9.29 6.67 -1.70
CA GLU A 258 -8.31 6.06 -0.80
C GLU A 258 -8.58 4.57 -0.49
N ARG A 259 -9.78 4.06 -0.76
CA ARG A 259 -10.13 2.65 -0.49
C ARG A 259 -9.56 1.69 -1.51
N ILE A 260 -9.26 2.17 -2.71
CA ILE A 260 -8.82 1.33 -3.82
C ILE A 260 -7.31 1.39 -3.91
N ARG A 261 -6.67 0.28 -3.55
CA ARG A 261 -5.22 0.11 -3.68
C ARG A 261 -4.81 0.11 -5.17
N PRO A 262 -3.91 1.03 -5.60
CA PRO A 262 -3.44 1.09 -6.98
C PRO A 262 -2.71 -0.19 -7.42
N GLN A 263 -2.04 -0.91 -6.52
CA GLN A 263 -1.31 -2.15 -6.81
C GLN A 263 -2.17 -3.21 -7.48
N LYS A 264 -3.38 -3.42 -6.95
CA LYS A 264 -4.32 -4.40 -7.50
C LYS A 264 -4.91 -3.97 -8.84
N MET A 265 -4.66 -2.73 -9.28
CA MET A 265 -5.12 -2.18 -10.56
C MET A 265 -4.09 -2.25 -11.68
N ILE A 266 -2.86 -2.69 -11.38
CA ILE A 266 -1.80 -2.91 -12.39
C ILE A 266 -2.29 -3.75 -13.58
N PRO A 267 -2.98 -4.90 -13.40
CA PRO A 267 -3.45 -5.69 -14.54
C PRO A 267 -4.38 -4.93 -15.48
N THR A 268 -5.25 -4.07 -14.93
CA THR A 268 -6.14 -3.20 -15.71
C THR A 268 -5.36 -2.13 -16.45
N LEU A 269 -4.37 -1.51 -15.79
CA LEU A 269 -3.58 -0.43 -16.37
C LEU A 269 -2.64 -0.95 -17.47
N CYS A 270 -2.16 -2.19 -17.39
CA CYS A 270 -1.41 -2.84 -18.46
C CYS A 270 -2.25 -2.94 -19.76
N LEU A 271 -3.56 -3.17 -19.67
CA LEU A 271 -4.44 -3.19 -20.86
C LEU A 271 -4.53 -1.82 -21.55
N CYS A 272 -4.24 -0.72 -20.83
CA CYS A 272 -4.21 0.63 -21.40
C CYS A 272 -3.03 0.86 -22.36
N GLN A 273 -2.07 -0.05 -22.46
CA GLN A 273 -0.98 -0.01 -23.44
C GLN A 273 -1.46 -0.22 -24.88
N GLU A 274 -2.68 -0.76 -25.08
CA GLU A 274 -3.23 -1.05 -26.42
C GLU A 274 -3.56 0.23 -27.22
N SER A 275 -3.85 1.37 -26.55
CA SER A 275 -4.28 2.61 -27.20
C SER A 275 -3.66 3.85 -26.57
N THR A 276 -3.28 4.82 -27.41
CA THR A 276 -2.71 6.11 -27.00
C THR A 276 -3.65 6.91 -26.10
N GLU A 277 -4.96 6.86 -26.36
CA GLU A 277 -5.94 7.57 -25.55
C GLU A 277 -6.10 6.93 -24.18
N MET A 278 -6.19 5.60 -24.11
CA MET A 278 -6.27 4.85 -22.86
C MET A 278 -5.01 5.06 -22.01
N ALA A 279 -3.84 5.05 -22.64
CA ALA A 279 -2.56 5.32 -21.99
C ALA A 279 -2.50 6.74 -21.40
N ALA A 280 -3.04 7.76 -22.08
CA ALA A 280 -3.08 9.12 -21.53
C ALA A 280 -3.93 9.22 -20.26
N HIS A 281 -5.03 8.48 -20.16
CA HIS A 281 -5.86 8.41 -18.96
C HIS A 281 -5.16 7.61 -17.84
N ALA A 282 -4.50 6.50 -18.19
CA ALA A 282 -3.72 5.70 -17.26
C ALA A 282 -2.54 6.48 -16.66
N LEU A 283 -1.84 7.29 -17.48
CA LEU A 283 -0.75 8.15 -17.03
C LEU A 283 -1.23 9.17 -15.98
N LYS A 284 -2.39 9.82 -16.19
CA LYS A 284 -2.96 10.75 -15.20
C LYS A 284 -3.28 10.05 -13.87
N TYR A 285 -3.82 8.84 -13.93
CA TYR A 285 -4.09 8.05 -12.72
C TYR A 285 -2.79 7.64 -12.01
N LEU A 286 -1.78 7.20 -12.75
CA LEU A 286 -0.48 6.79 -12.18
C LEU A 286 0.30 7.97 -11.61
N GLU A 287 0.28 9.15 -12.26
CA GLU A 287 0.85 10.39 -11.72
C GLU A 287 0.25 10.73 -10.34
N TRP A 288 -1.07 10.55 -10.17
CA TRP A 288 -1.74 10.69 -8.87
C TRP A 288 -1.37 9.56 -7.91
N ALA A 289 -1.39 8.30 -8.35
CA ALA A 289 -1.12 7.13 -7.51
C ALA A 289 0.29 7.17 -6.91
N VAL A 290 1.30 7.54 -7.71
CA VAL A 290 2.69 7.70 -7.27
C VAL A 290 2.86 8.87 -6.29
N ALA A 291 2.03 9.91 -6.40
CA ALA A 291 2.06 11.03 -5.45
C ALA A 291 1.44 10.68 -4.08
N THR A 292 0.69 9.57 -3.97
CA THR A 292 0.13 9.13 -2.69
C THR A 292 1.16 8.35 -1.86
N PRO A 293 1.15 8.46 -0.51
CA PRO A 293 2.14 7.80 0.35
C PRO A 293 2.14 6.27 0.23
N HIS A 294 1.00 5.67 -0.12
CA HIS A 294 0.89 4.22 -0.33
C HIS A 294 1.45 3.74 -1.68
N GLY A 295 1.62 4.64 -2.66
CA GLY A 295 2.15 4.33 -3.99
C GLY A 295 3.56 4.83 -4.23
N ALA A 296 4.08 5.74 -3.39
CA ALA A 296 5.37 6.39 -3.57
C ALA A 296 6.60 5.45 -3.47
N HIS A 297 6.45 4.30 -2.81
CA HIS A 297 7.51 3.30 -2.66
C HIS A 297 7.24 2.02 -3.46
N ASP A 298 6.25 2.03 -4.35
CA ASP A 298 5.80 0.83 -5.03
C ASP A 298 6.45 0.64 -6.41
N VAL A 299 7.47 -0.22 -6.44
CA VAL A 299 8.31 -0.47 -7.61
C VAL A 299 7.50 -0.82 -8.87
N ASP A 300 6.42 -1.59 -8.74
CA ASP A 300 5.65 -2.06 -9.89
C ASP A 300 4.84 -0.93 -10.54
N LEU A 301 4.29 -0.02 -9.74
CA LEU A 301 3.57 1.16 -10.24
C LEU A 301 4.52 2.10 -10.98
N HIS A 302 5.71 2.31 -10.43
CA HIS A 302 6.74 3.13 -11.02
C HIS A 302 7.28 2.52 -12.33
N ASN A 303 7.50 1.20 -12.36
CA ASN A 303 7.89 0.48 -13.57
C ASN A 303 6.84 0.60 -14.67
N LEU A 304 5.56 0.45 -14.34
CA LEU A 304 4.47 0.64 -15.30
C LEU A 304 4.40 2.07 -15.83
N LEU A 305 4.61 3.06 -14.96
CA LEU A 305 4.68 4.47 -15.34
C LEU A 305 5.84 4.72 -16.33
N VAL A 306 7.01 4.13 -16.08
CA VAL A 306 8.18 4.20 -16.98
C VAL A 306 7.86 3.61 -18.35
N VAL A 307 7.20 2.44 -18.42
CA VAL A 307 6.81 1.82 -19.71
C VAL A 307 5.85 2.71 -20.49
N LEU A 308 4.80 3.21 -19.82
CA LEU A 308 3.80 4.06 -20.49
C LEU A 308 4.40 5.39 -20.94
N TYR A 309 5.30 5.99 -20.16
CA TYR A 309 6.01 7.19 -20.59
C TYR A 309 6.97 6.91 -21.74
N ALA A 310 7.71 5.80 -21.71
CA ALA A 310 8.65 5.44 -22.77
C ALA A 310 7.94 5.24 -24.11
N GLN A 311 6.77 4.61 -24.10
CA GLN A 311 6.00 4.34 -25.32
C GLN A 311 5.25 5.57 -25.84
N PHE A 312 4.63 6.38 -24.98
CA PHE A 312 3.68 7.42 -25.41
C PHE A 312 4.16 8.86 -25.19
N ARG A 313 5.02 9.13 -24.21
CA ARG A 313 5.48 10.50 -23.85
C ARG A 313 6.93 10.54 -23.35
N PRO A 314 7.92 10.37 -24.25
CA PRO A 314 9.33 10.26 -23.87
C PRO A 314 9.93 11.53 -23.24
N LYS A 315 9.43 12.72 -23.59
CA LYS A 315 9.89 13.98 -22.97
C LYS A 315 9.58 14.03 -21.47
N ARG A 316 8.36 13.64 -21.11
CA ARG A 316 7.92 13.57 -19.70
C ARG A 316 8.63 12.48 -18.92
N LEU A 317 9.03 11.39 -19.58
CA LEU A 317 9.85 10.36 -18.94
C LEU A 317 11.12 10.96 -18.35
N HIS A 318 11.83 11.76 -19.14
CA HIS A 318 13.10 12.34 -18.71
C HIS A 318 12.93 13.29 -17.52
N GLU A 319 11.94 14.19 -17.57
CA GLU A 319 11.59 15.06 -16.45
C GLU A 319 11.24 14.27 -15.17
N TYR A 320 10.52 13.16 -15.34
CA TYR A 320 10.14 12.28 -14.25
C TYR A 320 11.36 11.59 -13.61
N LEU A 321 12.28 11.06 -14.43
CA LEU A 321 13.51 10.44 -13.95
C LEU A 321 14.38 11.42 -13.17
N ILE A 322 14.53 12.67 -13.67
CA ILE A 322 15.26 13.73 -12.96
C ILE A 322 14.65 14.02 -11.60
N LYS A 323 13.31 14.06 -11.51
CA LYS A 323 12.60 14.30 -10.25
C LYS A 323 12.82 13.20 -9.20
N CYS A 324 13.06 11.96 -9.63
CA CYS A 324 13.34 10.85 -8.73
C CYS A 324 14.75 10.90 -8.10
N GLY A 325 15.66 11.70 -8.67
CA GLY A 325 17.02 11.88 -8.15
C GLY A 325 18.02 10.83 -8.66
N LEU A 326 19.27 10.99 -8.20
CA LEU A 326 20.44 10.22 -8.65
C LEU A 326 20.80 9.06 -7.71
N ASP A 327 20.25 9.04 -6.49
CA ASP A 327 20.61 8.03 -5.49
C ASP A 327 19.95 6.68 -5.77
N LYS A 328 20.79 5.68 -6.02
CA LYS A 328 20.37 4.29 -6.29
C LYS A 328 19.43 3.71 -5.23
N THR A 329 19.56 4.13 -3.97
CA THR A 329 18.75 3.65 -2.83
C THR A 329 17.44 4.42 -2.64
N ALA A 330 17.36 5.65 -3.15
CA ALA A 330 16.18 6.52 -3.01
C ALA A 330 15.20 6.36 -4.18
N ILE A 331 15.64 5.75 -5.28
CA ILE A 331 14.85 5.59 -6.49
C ILE A 331 13.71 4.58 -6.29
N PRO A 332 12.48 4.93 -6.68
CA PRO A 332 11.30 4.09 -6.43
C PRO A 332 10.99 3.11 -7.57
N TYR A 333 11.83 3.01 -8.62
CA TYR A 333 11.68 2.09 -9.75
C TYR A 333 12.84 1.09 -9.84
N ASP A 334 12.63 -0.01 -10.57
CA ASP A 334 13.70 -0.96 -10.90
C ASP A 334 14.57 -0.37 -12.03
N LEU A 335 15.84 -0.12 -11.70
CA LEU A 335 16.82 0.49 -12.58
C LEU A 335 17.14 -0.37 -13.82
N ASP A 336 17.29 -1.68 -13.64
CA ASP A 336 17.59 -2.61 -14.74
C ASP A 336 16.40 -2.70 -15.69
N PHE A 337 15.18 -2.71 -15.14
CA PHE A 337 13.96 -2.68 -15.93
C PHE A 337 13.80 -1.36 -16.71
N ALA A 338 14.04 -0.22 -16.06
CA ALA A 338 13.97 1.09 -16.70
C ALA A 338 14.99 1.22 -17.86
N LEU A 339 16.23 0.74 -17.66
CA LEU A 339 17.27 0.72 -18.69
C LEU A 339 16.86 -0.12 -19.90
N ARG A 340 16.42 -1.36 -19.68
CA ARG A 340 15.95 -2.24 -20.78
C ARG A 340 14.84 -1.59 -21.58
N THR A 341 13.89 -0.95 -20.89
CA THR A 341 12.75 -0.28 -21.51
C THR A 341 13.21 0.93 -22.35
N CYS A 342 14.09 1.78 -21.81
CA CYS A 342 14.59 2.96 -22.54
C CYS A 342 15.41 2.56 -23.77
N VAL A 343 16.24 1.52 -23.68
CA VAL A 343 17.01 0.98 -24.81
C VAL A 343 16.08 0.41 -25.88
N GLN A 344 15.05 -0.35 -25.49
CA GLN A 344 14.06 -0.92 -26.41
C GLN A 344 13.32 0.18 -27.21
N HIS A 345 12.98 1.28 -26.55
CA HIS A 345 12.28 2.42 -27.18
C HIS A 345 13.23 3.47 -27.80
N LYS A 346 14.55 3.21 -27.85
CA LYS A 346 15.59 4.11 -28.39
C LYS A 346 15.58 5.51 -27.75
N LEU A 347 15.38 5.57 -26.43
CA LEU A 347 15.37 6.83 -25.67
C LEU A 347 16.76 7.14 -25.13
N GLU A 348 17.63 7.62 -26.01
CA GLU A 348 19.06 7.78 -25.73
C GLU A 348 19.32 8.78 -24.58
N LYS A 349 18.64 9.95 -24.54
CA LYS A 349 18.80 10.95 -23.46
C LYS A 349 18.45 10.38 -22.08
N SER A 350 17.32 9.68 -21.98
CA SER A 350 16.90 9.02 -20.73
C SER A 350 17.83 7.86 -20.36
N THR A 351 18.38 7.15 -21.35
CA THR A 351 19.31 6.04 -21.12
C THR A 351 20.65 6.55 -20.56
N VAL A 352 21.19 7.66 -21.09
CA VAL A 352 22.40 8.30 -20.54
C VAL A 352 22.19 8.67 -19.06
N TYR A 353 21.06 9.30 -18.74
CA TYR A 353 20.72 9.63 -17.35
C TYR A 353 20.65 8.40 -16.44
N LEU A 354 19.97 7.33 -16.89
CA LEU A 354 19.89 6.08 -16.12
C LEU A 354 21.24 5.38 -15.96
N TYR A 355 22.17 5.54 -16.90
CA TYR A 355 23.54 5.04 -16.73
C TYR A 355 24.31 5.83 -15.67
N CYS A 356 24.10 7.16 -15.56
CA CYS A 356 24.65 7.95 -14.46
C CYS A 356 24.12 7.49 -13.11
N VAL A 357 22.80 7.25 -13.01
CA VAL A 357 22.16 6.67 -11.82
C VAL A 357 22.72 5.28 -11.47
N SER A 358 23.07 4.49 -12.48
CA SER A 358 23.71 3.17 -12.30
C SER A 358 25.20 3.25 -11.95
N GLU A 359 25.75 4.47 -11.83
CA GLU A 359 27.17 4.77 -11.61
C GLU A 359 28.09 4.27 -12.76
N MET A 360 27.52 3.96 -13.93
CA MET A 360 28.23 3.53 -15.13
C MET A 360 28.55 4.72 -16.05
N PHE A 361 29.27 5.70 -15.53
CA PHE A 361 29.55 6.96 -16.24
C PHE A 361 30.35 6.77 -17.54
N SER A 362 31.23 5.76 -17.61
CA SER A 362 31.97 5.45 -18.84
C SER A 362 31.05 5.11 -20.01
N ASP A 363 30.04 4.28 -19.77
CA ASP A 363 29.10 3.84 -20.79
C ASP A 363 28.08 4.94 -21.10
N ALA A 364 27.71 5.74 -20.08
CA ALA A 364 26.88 6.93 -20.24
C ALA A 364 27.51 7.93 -21.22
N VAL A 365 28.80 8.23 -21.04
CA VAL A 365 29.55 9.14 -21.90
C VAL A 365 29.74 8.56 -23.30
N ASP A 366 30.08 7.27 -23.41
CA ASP A 366 30.22 6.61 -24.71
C ASP A 366 28.88 6.63 -25.49
N LEU A 367 27.74 6.45 -24.82
CA LEU A 367 26.42 6.54 -25.44
C LEU A 367 26.07 7.99 -25.81
N ALA A 368 26.31 8.95 -24.92
CA ALA A 368 26.03 10.37 -25.17
C ALA A 368 26.79 10.88 -26.40
N ILE A 369 28.06 10.51 -26.50
CA ILE A 369 28.97 10.86 -27.60
C ILE A 369 28.55 10.21 -28.93
N LYS A 370 28.06 8.97 -28.90
CA LYS A 370 27.62 8.24 -30.11
C LYS A 370 26.26 8.69 -30.63
N ALA A 371 25.34 9.00 -29.72
CA ALA A 371 23.96 9.29 -30.03
C ALA A 371 23.73 10.76 -30.44
N PHE A 372 24.53 11.69 -29.90
CA PHE A 372 24.32 13.12 -30.07
C PHE A 372 25.61 13.82 -30.48
N ASP A 373 25.52 14.78 -31.41
CA ASP A 373 26.66 15.54 -31.89
C ASP A 373 27.15 16.57 -30.86
N GLU A 374 26.66 17.82 -30.92
CA GLU A 374 27.08 18.87 -29.97
C GLU A 374 26.38 18.75 -28.62
N GLU A 375 25.10 18.35 -28.61
CA GLU A 375 24.35 18.08 -27.37
C GLU A 375 24.97 16.92 -26.58
N GLY A 376 25.64 15.97 -27.24
CA GLY A 376 26.31 14.84 -26.61
C GLY A 376 27.51 15.26 -25.77
N ILE A 377 28.24 16.28 -26.21
CA ILE A 377 29.36 16.85 -25.46
C ILE A 377 28.85 17.52 -24.18
N ASN A 378 27.76 18.29 -24.26
CA ASN A 378 27.18 18.94 -23.08
C ASN A 378 26.64 17.91 -22.07
N MET A 379 25.92 16.88 -22.55
CA MET A 379 25.47 15.79 -21.67
C MET A 379 26.65 15.04 -21.05
N ALA A 380 27.72 14.79 -21.79
CA ALA A 380 28.91 14.13 -21.25
C ALA A 380 29.60 15.00 -20.17
N LYS A 381 29.65 16.32 -20.35
CA LYS A 381 30.13 17.26 -19.33
C LYS A 381 29.25 17.25 -18.09
N GLU A 382 27.92 17.27 -18.25
CA GLU A 382 26.97 17.14 -17.13
C GLU A 382 27.21 15.83 -16.36
N CYS A 383 27.38 14.71 -17.08
CA CYS A 383 27.71 13.41 -16.47
C CYS A 383 29.01 13.46 -15.66
N ALA A 384 30.03 14.17 -16.16
CA ALA A 384 31.31 14.30 -15.47
C ALA A 384 31.21 15.20 -14.23
N HIS A 385 30.45 16.29 -14.30
CA HIS A 385 30.18 17.16 -13.15
C HIS A 385 29.38 16.49 -12.04
N MET A 386 28.50 15.54 -12.37
CA MET A 386 27.79 14.74 -11.36
C MET A 386 28.71 13.82 -10.54
N MET A 387 29.98 13.69 -10.92
CA MET A 387 30.96 12.95 -10.13
C MET A 387 31.81 13.85 -9.24
N ASP A 388 31.74 15.17 -9.41
CA ASP A 388 32.50 16.09 -8.58
C ASP A 388 32.00 16.02 -7.13
N PRO A 389 32.92 16.10 -6.15
CA PRO A 389 32.54 16.00 -4.75
C PRO A 389 31.64 17.19 -4.37
N ASP A 390 30.59 16.90 -3.58
CA ASP A 390 29.68 17.92 -3.09
C ASP A 390 30.44 18.97 -2.25
N GLU A 391 30.13 20.26 -2.44
CA GLU A 391 30.84 21.34 -1.74
C GLU A 391 30.76 21.19 -0.21
N GLU A 392 29.63 20.67 0.30
CA GLU A 392 29.43 20.38 1.72
C GLU A 392 30.36 19.26 2.22
N ASP A 393 30.53 18.19 1.44
CA ASP A 393 31.43 17.07 1.77
C ASP A 393 32.90 17.51 1.81
N VAL A 394 33.29 18.40 0.88
CA VAL A 394 34.63 19.00 0.85
C VAL A 394 34.88 19.87 2.09
N ILE A 395 33.88 20.66 2.52
CA ILE A 395 33.97 21.50 3.72
C ILE A 395 34.02 20.65 4.99
N MET A 396 33.30 19.53 5.02
CA MET A 396 33.27 18.60 6.15
C MET A 396 34.48 17.65 6.19
N GLY A 397 35.34 17.67 5.17
CA GLY A 397 36.54 16.83 5.10
C GLY A 397 36.24 15.34 4.87
N LEU A 398 35.07 15.04 4.29
CA LEU A 398 34.69 13.68 3.93
C LEU A 398 35.46 13.22 2.69
N GLU A 399 35.77 11.92 2.61
CA GLU A 399 36.39 11.36 1.40
C GLU A 399 35.42 11.46 0.22
N PRO A 400 35.86 11.98 -0.95
CA PRO A 400 35.01 12.06 -2.14
C PRO A 400 34.42 10.71 -2.50
N LYS A 401 33.11 10.68 -2.82
CA LYS A 401 32.41 9.46 -3.24
C LYS A 401 33.12 8.73 -4.39
N TYR A 402 33.75 9.48 -5.31
CA TYR A 402 34.49 8.94 -6.44
C TYR A 402 35.98 9.29 -6.40
N PRO A 403 36.88 8.31 -6.64
CA PRO A 403 38.31 8.56 -6.71
C PRO A 403 38.66 9.47 -7.90
N VAL A 404 39.68 10.31 -7.73
CA VAL A 404 40.16 11.27 -8.73
C VAL A 404 40.52 10.58 -10.06
N GLU A 405 41.06 9.36 -10.01
CA GLU A 405 41.44 8.59 -11.20
C GLU A 405 40.24 8.24 -12.09
N GLN A 406 39.09 7.91 -11.50
CA GLN A 406 37.89 7.55 -12.25
C GLN A 406 37.31 8.78 -12.95
N ARG A 407 37.28 9.94 -12.26
CA ARG A 407 36.88 11.23 -12.84
C ARG A 407 37.80 11.63 -13.98
N ARG A 408 39.12 11.51 -13.78
CA ARG A 408 40.14 11.79 -14.80
C ARG A 408 39.94 10.93 -16.05
N ARG A 409 39.65 9.64 -15.90
CA ARG A 409 39.39 8.74 -17.05
C ARG A 409 38.21 9.19 -17.91
N ILE A 410 37.14 9.67 -17.28
CA ILE A 410 35.93 10.11 -17.98
C ILE A 410 36.16 11.42 -18.70
N TRP A 411 36.76 12.39 -18.01
CA TRP A 411 37.11 13.65 -18.66
C TRP A 411 38.12 13.45 -19.81
N LEU A 412 39.05 12.50 -19.71
CA LEU A 412 39.95 12.16 -20.82
C LEU A 412 39.22 11.62 -22.03
N LYS A 413 38.20 10.76 -21.85
CA LYS A 413 37.35 10.30 -22.96
C LYS A 413 36.61 11.45 -23.64
N ILE A 414 36.09 12.39 -22.85
CA ILE A 414 35.43 13.60 -23.37
C ILE A 414 36.43 14.44 -24.17
N ALA A 415 37.64 14.64 -23.62
CA ALA A 415 38.70 15.40 -24.28
C ALA A 415 39.15 14.74 -25.60
N GLU A 416 39.37 13.42 -25.60
CA GLU A 416 39.70 12.64 -26.80
C GLU A 416 38.65 12.85 -27.91
N PHE A 417 37.36 12.76 -27.56
CA PHE A 417 36.29 12.98 -28.52
C PHE A 417 36.23 14.42 -29.04
N VAL A 418 36.31 15.41 -28.14
CA VAL A 418 36.26 16.83 -28.53
C VAL A 418 37.43 17.19 -29.46
N ILE A 419 38.63 16.68 -29.18
CA ILE A 419 39.82 16.92 -30.00
C ILE A 419 39.73 16.19 -31.35
N SER A 420 39.15 14.99 -31.38
CA SER A 420 38.95 14.23 -32.62
C SER A 420 37.97 14.91 -33.59
N LYS A 421 36.95 15.61 -33.07
CA LYS A 421 35.97 16.35 -33.88
C LYS A 421 36.45 17.75 -34.25
N ASP A 422 36.98 18.50 -33.29
CA ASP A 422 37.48 19.87 -33.46
C ASP A 422 38.83 20.01 -32.76
N ALA A 423 39.92 20.08 -33.53
CA ALA A 423 41.28 20.33 -33.04
C ALA A 423 41.51 21.79 -32.58
N ASN A 424 40.50 22.40 -31.95
CA ASN A 424 40.52 23.80 -31.55
C ASN A 424 41.00 23.95 -30.10
N ALA A 425 42.20 24.50 -29.93
CA ALA A 425 42.86 24.70 -28.64
C ALA A 425 41.97 25.46 -27.63
N SER A 426 41.16 26.41 -28.08
CA SER A 426 40.32 27.22 -27.18
C SER A 426 39.20 26.42 -26.51
N LYS A 427 38.63 25.42 -27.20
CA LYS A 427 37.61 24.52 -26.61
C LYS A 427 38.24 23.54 -25.61
N SER A 428 39.46 23.08 -25.89
CA SER A 428 40.23 22.23 -24.97
C SER A 428 40.67 22.98 -23.71
N ILE A 429 41.02 24.26 -23.82
CA ILE A 429 41.32 25.11 -22.65
C ILE A 429 40.07 25.36 -21.80
N ALA A 430 38.90 25.52 -22.42
CA ALA A 430 37.64 25.60 -21.68
C ALA A 430 37.34 24.30 -20.93
N LEU A 431 37.55 23.13 -21.56
CA LEU A 431 37.42 21.82 -20.90
C LEU A 431 38.38 21.65 -19.72
N LEU A 432 39.63 22.11 -19.83
CA LEU A 432 40.59 22.07 -18.72
C LEU A 432 40.08 22.89 -17.52
N LYS A 433 39.54 24.09 -17.78
CA LYS A 433 38.95 24.93 -16.73
C LYS A 433 37.69 24.32 -16.12
N GLU A 434 36.83 23.73 -16.94
CA GLU A 434 35.61 23.04 -16.47
C GLU A 434 35.94 21.79 -15.64
N SER A 435 37.05 21.10 -15.94
CA SER A 435 37.45 19.88 -15.23
C SER A 435 37.99 20.09 -13.80
N GLY A 436 38.14 21.33 -13.33
CA GLY A 436 38.55 21.63 -11.94
C GLY A 436 39.85 20.94 -11.51
N ASP A 437 40.91 21.07 -12.31
CA ASP A 437 42.25 20.45 -12.10
C ASP A 437 42.29 18.91 -12.08
N VAL A 438 41.21 18.22 -12.43
CA VAL A 438 41.17 16.75 -12.50
C VAL A 438 42.03 16.21 -13.65
N ILE A 439 42.09 16.93 -14.77
CA ILE A 439 43.01 16.62 -15.87
C ILE A 439 44.07 17.71 -15.99
N SER A 440 45.31 17.29 -16.23
CA SER A 440 46.39 18.20 -16.57
C SER A 440 46.55 18.35 -18.08
N ILE A 441 47.10 19.47 -18.53
CA ILE A 441 47.40 19.66 -19.96
C ILE A 441 48.34 18.58 -20.51
N GLN A 442 49.21 18.01 -19.66
CA GLN A 442 50.10 16.90 -20.02
C GLN A 442 49.33 15.66 -20.47
N ASP A 443 48.15 15.43 -19.92
CA ASP A 443 47.35 14.24 -20.24
C ASP A 443 46.63 14.38 -21.58
N ILE A 444 46.36 15.62 -22.02
CA ILE A 444 45.61 15.91 -23.24
C ILE A 444 46.54 16.05 -24.46
N LEU A 445 47.79 16.51 -24.24
CA LEU A 445 48.80 16.69 -25.29
C LEU A 445 48.98 15.49 -26.25
N PRO A 446 48.97 14.22 -25.79
CA PRO A 446 49.13 13.06 -26.68
C PRO A 446 48.03 12.88 -27.72
N PHE A 447 46.83 13.44 -27.48
CA PHE A 447 45.68 13.30 -28.38
C PHE A 447 45.66 14.34 -29.50
N PHE A 448 46.54 15.35 -29.44
CA PHE A 448 46.60 16.38 -30.47
C PHE A 448 47.37 15.91 -31.70
N PRO A 449 46.92 16.28 -32.92
CA PRO A 449 47.69 16.06 -34.13
C PRO A 449 49.03 16.80 -34.10
N GLU A 450 50.05 16.24 -34.77
CA GLU A 450 51.42 16.79 -34.82
C GLU A 450 51.51 18.23 -35.35
N PHE A 451 50.48 18.72 -36.05
CA PHE A 451 50.43 20.07 -36.65
C PHE A 451 49.85 21.15 -35.72
N THR A 452 49.50 20.83 -34.48
CA THR A 452 48.91 21.80 -33.54
C THR A 452 49.99 22.77 -33.05
N LYS A 453 49.78 24.07 -33.24
CA LYS A 453 50.77 25.09 -32.84
C LYS A 453 50.81 25.22 -31.30
N ILE A 454 52.00 25.03 -30.73
CA ILE A 454 52.26 25.15 -29.28
C ILE A 454 52.01 26.57 -28.76
N GLU A 455 51.98 27.59 -29.63
CA GLU A 455 51.71 28.98 -29.26
C GLU A 455 50.36 29.15 -28.53
N ASP A 456 49.35 28.39 -28.93
CA ASP A 456 47.99 28.44 -28.35
C ASP A 456 47.94 27.90 -26.91
N PHE A 457 48.97 27.16 -26.48
CA PHE A 457 49.04 26.50 -25.17
C PHE A 457 50.08 27.07 -24.22
N LYS A 458 50.79 28.14 -24.62
CA LYS A 458 51.89 28.72 -23.85
C LYS A 458 51.46 29.15 -22.44
N GLU A 459 50.34 29.87 -22.33
CA GLU A 459 49.85 30.37 -21.04
C GLU A 459 49.38 29.24 -20.10
N PRO A 460 48.51 28.29 -20.54
CA PRO A 460 48.12 27.13 -19.73
C PRO A 460 49.31 26.26 -19.27
N LEU A 461 50.31 26.07 -20.13
CA LEU A 461 51.53 25.32 -19.77
C LEU A 461 52.34 26.04 -18.69
N CYS A 462 52.50 27.36 -18.81
CA CYS A 462 53.20 28.15 -17.80
C CYS A 462 52.48 28.16 -16.44
N GLU A 463 51.15 28.13 -16.43
CA GLU A 463 50.35 28.03 -15.21
C GLU A 463 50.50 26.67 -14.53
N CYS A 464 50.34 25.58 -15.29
CA CYS A 464 50.52 24.22 -14.79
C CYS A 464 51.94 23.98 -14.22
N LEU A 465 52.99 24.46 -14.90
CA LEU A 465 54.36 24.38 -14.38
C LEU A 465 54.57 25.14 -13.07
N ARG A 466 53.87 26.27 -12.90
CA ARG A 466 53.93 27.08 -11.68
C ARG A 466 53.27 26.37 -10.51
N GLU A 467 52.12 25.75 -10.73
CA GLU A 467 51.43 24.95 -9.71
C GLU A 467 52.25 23.74 -9.25
N HIS A 468 52.82 22.97 -10.19
CA HIS A 468 53.70 21.86 -9.81
C HIS A 468 54.89 22.34 -8.99
N SER A 469 55.46 23.50 -9.33
CA SER A 469 56.57 24.08 -8.56
C SER A 469 56.16 24.48 -7.13
N ILE A 470 54.90 24.90 -6.92
CA ILE A 470 54.36 25.22 -5.60
C ILE A 470 54.08 23.93 -4.82
N LYS A 471 53.36 22.96 -5.42
CA LYS A 471 53.06 21.65 -4.81
C LYS A 471 54.32 20.91 -4.35
N ILE A 472 55.40 20.96 -5.15
CA ILE A 472 56.70 20.38 -4.77
C ILE A 472 57.27 21.06 -3.52
N LYS A 473 57.19 22.40 -3.42
CA LYS A 473 57.66 23.13 -2.24
C LYS A 473 56.85 22.79 -0.99
N ASP A 474 55.53 22.67 -1.12
CA ASP A 474 54.65 22.33 0.01
C ASP A 474 54.92 20.92 0.53
N LEU A 475 55.06 19.94 -0.36
CA LEU A 475 55.48 18.58 -0.01
C LEU A 475 56.85 18.56 0.66
N GLN A 476 57.82 19.33 0.15
CA GLN A 476 59.14 19.45 0.77
C GLN A 476 59.06 20.06 2.18
N ASN A 477 58.18 21.03 2.41
CA ASN A 477 57.96 21.62 3.73
C ASN A 477 57.28 20.63 4.68
N SER A 478 56.23 19.95 4.24
CA SER A 478 55.55 18.90 5.02
C SER A 478 56.52 17.77 5.42
N MET A 479 57.39 17.33 4.51
CA MET A 479 58.44 16.36 4.82
C MET A 479 59.41 16.90 5.89
N LYS A 480 59.83 18.17 5.82
CA LYS A 480 60.71 18.77 6.83
C LYS A 480 60.02 18.81 8.20
N ASP A 481 58.77 19.25 8.26
CA ASP A 481 58.00 19.35 9.50
C ASP A 481 57.82 17.97 10.15
N ALA A 482 57.44 16.97 9.38
CA ALA A 482 57.32 15.59 9.85
C ALA A 482 58.66 15.05 10.38
N THR A 483 59.77 15.34 9.71
CA THR A 483 61.10 14.93 10.20
C THR A 483 61.53 15.65 11.47
N GLN A 484 61.13 16.91 11.66
CA GLN A 484 61.39 17.66 12.87
C GLN A 484 60.60 17.09 14.05
N ILE A 485 59.30 16.84 13.87
CA ILE A 485 58.44 16.21 14.89
C ILE A 485 59.01 14.84 15.29
N ALA A 486 59.44 14.02 14.32
CA ALA A 486 60.03 12.72 14.59
C ALA A 486 61.33 12.82 15.44
N LYS A 487 62.15 13.85 15.22
CA LYS A 487 63.35 14.11 16.06
C LYS A 487 62.95 14.50 17.48
N GLU A 488 62.01 15.42 17.64
CA GLU A 488 61.52 15.85 18.96
C GLU A 488 60.92 14.69 19.77
N ILE A 489 60.14 13.82 19.11
CA ILE A 489 59.59 12.61 19.73
C ILE A 489 60.73 11.71 20.25
N ARG A 490 61.73 11.42 19.41
CA ARG A 490 62.88 10.57 19.81
C ARG A 490 63.62 11.14 21.02
N GLU A 491 63.85 12.44 21.05
CA GLU A 491 64.49 13.11 22.19
C GLU A 491 63.63 13.02 23.47
N LYS A 492 62.32 13.27 23.36
CA LYS A 492 61.39 13.14 24.49
C LYS A 492 61.33 11.69 25.01
N THR A 493 61.28 10.69 24.12
CA THR A 493 61.33 9.27 24.50
C THR A 493 62.62 8.94 25.26
N GLN A 494 63.77 9.47 24.81
CA GLN A 494 65.05 9.24 25.49
C GLN A 494 65.09 9.90 26.88
N LYS A 495 64.54 11.11 27.03
CA LYS A 495 64.38 11.77 28.34
C LYS A 495 63.43 11.01 29.26
N LEU A 496 62.35 10.43 28.74
CA LEU A 496 61.39 9.63 29.51
C LEU A 496 62.01 8.34 30.05
N LYS A 497 62.84 7.65 29.25
CA LYS A 497 63.57 6.44 29.69
C LYS A 497 64.48 6.69 30.90
N ASN A 498 64.97 7.92 31.09
CA ASN A 498 65.89 8.27 32.16
C ASN A 498 65.20 8.87 33.41
N ARG A 499 63.86 8.81 33.51
CA ARG A 499 63.13 9.27 34.70
C ARG A 499 63.24 8.25 35.83
N MET A 500 63.65 8.70 37.01
CA MET A 500 63.73 7.89 38.23
C MET A 500 62.61 8.29 39.21
N ILE A 501 62.04 7.32 39.92
CA ILE A 501 61.05 7.55 40.99
C ILE A 501 61.72 7.25 42.33
N VAL A 502 61.58 8.15 43.30
CA VAL A 502 62.08 7.96 44.67
C VAL A 502 60.90 7.59 45.56
N VAL A 503 60.95 6.43 46.19
CA VAL A 503 59.95 5.93 47.16
C VAL A 503 60.44 6.20 48.58
N LYS A 504 59.61 6.82 49.42
CA LYS A 504 59.94 7.17 50.80
C LYS A 504 59.34 6.15 51.78
N ALA A 505 59.94 6.05 52.97
CA ALA A 505 59.52 5.12 54.03
C ALA A 505 58.06 5.28 54.50
N GLY A 506 57.48 6.48 54.32
CA GLY A 506 56.10 6.80 54.70
C GLY A 506 55.05 6.65 53.59
N ASP A 507 55.44 6.19 52.40
CA ASP A 507 54.50 6.06 51.28
C ASP A 507 53.51 4.91 51.51
N VAL A 508 52.26 5.14 51.13
CA VAL A 508 51.12 4.23 51.34
C VAL A 508 50.55 3.73 50.01
N CYS A 509 49.88 2.59 50.05
CA CYS A 509 49.15 2.04 48.93
C CYS A 509 47.88 2.86 48.64
N ALA A 510 47.66 3.26 47.39
CA ALA A 510 46.48 4.03 47.00
C ALA A 510 45.17 3.20 46.98
N GLY A 511 45.25 1.87 47.00
CA GLY A 511 44.06 1.01 47.06
C GLY A 511 43.59 0.69 48.48
N CYS A 512 44.50 0.49 49.43
CA CYS A 512 44.16 0.04 50.78
C CYS A 512 44.68 0.94 51.92
N GLU A 513 45.35 2.04 51.59
CA GLU A 513 45.89 3.06 52.51
C GLU A 513 46.90 2.54 53.56
N ARG A 514 47.41 1.31 53.40
CA ARG A 514 48.42 0.71 54.29
C ARG A 514 49.84 0.97 53.77
N SER A 515 50.83 0.89 54.65
CA SER A 515 52.25 1.04 54.29
C SER A 515 52.67 0.07 53.18
N LEU A 516 53.50 0.55 52.25
CA LEU A 516 54.05 -0.25 51.15
C LEU A 516 55.09 -1.27 51.63
N PHE A 517 55.73 -1.02 52.77
CA PHE A 517 56.82 -1.86 53.27
C PHE A 517 56.28 -3.17 53.86
N GLY A 518 56.91 -4.28 53.47
CA GLY A 518 56.54 -5.64 53.93
C GLY A 518 55.70 -6.45 52.94
N ARG A 519 55.27 -5.86 51.81
CA ARG A 519 54.58 -6.55 50.71
C ARG A 519 55.17 -6.15 49.35
N PRO A 520 55.11 -7.00 48.32
CA PRO A 520 55.48 -6.60 46.97
C PRO A 520 54.54 -5.49 46.47
N PHE A 521 55.13 -4.41 45.93
CA PHE A 521 54.40 -3.23 45.47
C PHE A 521 54.88 -2.76 44.10
N PHE A 522 53.99 -2.07 43.38
CA PHE A 522 54.26 -1.40 42.11
C PHE A 522 54.38 0.10 42.32
N ALA A 523 55.33 0.71 41.62
CA ALA A 523 55.57 2.15 41.62
C ALA A 523 55.36 2.72 40.22
N HIS A 524 54.27 3.46 40.04
CA HIS A 524 53.98 4.14 38.79
C HIS A 524 54.65 5.53 38.75
N HIS A 525 55.00 6.00 37.55
CA HIS A 525 55.62 7.32 37.33
C HIS A 525 54.77 8.51 37.76
N CYS A 526 53.47 8.29 38.00
CA CYS A 526 52.54 9.26 38.56
C CYS A 526 52.61 9.38 40.11
N ARG A 527 53.50 8.63 40.77
CA ARG A 527 53.62 8.50 42.24
C ARG A 527 52.43 7.84 42.94
N HIS A 528 51.57 7.15 42.20
CA HIS A 528 50.64 6.19 42.81
C HIS A 528 51.38 4.86 43.00
N PHE A 529 51.29 4.35 44.23
CA PHE A 529 51.87 3.08 44.62
C PHE A 529 50.76 2.12 44.99
N PHE A 530 50.89 0.85 44.60
CA PHE A 530 49.91 -0.17 44.90
C PHE A 530 50.61 -1.42 45.39
N HIS A 531 50.05 -2.11 46.39
CA HIS A 531 50.41 -3.51 46.61
C HIS A 531 50.02 -4.32 45.39
N ARG A 532 50.75 -5.39 45.12
CA ARG A 532 50.48 -6.26 43.97
C ARG A 532 49.02 -6.73 43.91
N GLU A 533 48.48 -7.19 45.03
CA GLU A 533 47.09 -7.66 45.14
C GLU A 533 46.08 -6.53 44.86
N CYS A 534 46.34 -5.34 45.40
CA CYS A 534 45.48 -4.18 45.18
C CYS A 534 45.52 -3.68 43.72
N LEU A 535 46.66 -3.81 43.05
CA LEU A 535 46.77 -3.47 41.63
C LEU A 535 46.06 -4.49 40.74
N GLU A 536 46.17 -5.79 41.05
CA GLU A 536 45.43 -6.84 40.36
C GLU A 536 43.91 -6.59 40.43
N GLU A 537 43.39 -6.30 41.63
CA GLU A 537 41.98 -5.97 41.84
C GLU A 537 41.56 -4.71 41.07
N ALA A 538 42.35 -3.62 41.18
CA ALA A 538 42.04 -2.36 40.51
C ALA A 538 42.14 -2.43 38.98
N MET A 539 43.00 -3.29 38.43
CA MET A 539 43.18 -3.44 36.97
C MET A 539 42.21 -4.45 36.35
N THR A 540 41.67 -5.39 37.12
CA THR A 540 40.71 -6.40 36.63
C THR A 540 39.56 -5.85 35.79
N PRO A 541 38.86 -4.75 36.15
CA PRO A 541 37.75 -4.22 35.33
C PRO A 541 38.19 -3.64 33.97
N PHE A 542 39.47 -3.31 33.79
CA PHE A 542 40.00 -2.71 32.57
C PHE A 542 40.66 -3.70 31.62
N LEU A 543 40.91 -4.94 32.06
CA LEU A 543 41.54 -5.97 31.24
C LEU A 543 40.52 -6.65 30.32
N SER A 544 40.93 -7.00 29.10
CA SER A 544 40.12 -7.84 28.21
C SER A 544 39.92 -9.24 28.79
N GLU A 545 38.86 -9.94 28.37
CA GLU A 545 38.59 -11.32 28.84
C GLU A 545 39.77 -12.26 28.56
N ASP A 546 40.45 -12.12 27.41
CA ASP A 546 41.67 -12.87 27.08
C ASP A 546 42.84 -12.53 28.04
N ALA A 547 42.99 -11.26 28.41
CA ALA A 547 44.04 -10.82 29.33
C ALA A 547 43.75 -11.28 30.77
N LYS A 548 42.49 -11.30 31.21
CA LYS A 548 42.05 -11.85 32.50
C LYS A 548 42.32 -13.36 32.59
N ALA A 549 41.93 -14.12 31.57
CA ALA A 549 42.20 -15.56 31.49
C ALA A 549 43.71 -15.85 31.54
N ARG A 550 44.49 -15.10 30.76
CA ARG A 550 45.96 -15.22 30.76
C ARG A 550 46.58 -14.84 32.11
N LEU A 551 46.07 -13.83 32.79
CA LEU A 551 46.55 -13.43 34.12
C LEU A 551 46.24 -14.48 35.19
N ALA A 552 45.05 -15.10 35.15
CA ALA A 552 44.69 -16.21 36.03
C ALA A 552 45.58 -17.45 35.81
N ASP A 553 45.86 -17.79 34.55
CA ASP A 553 46.77 -18.87 34.18
C ASP A 553 48.21 -18.60 34.63
N LEU A 554 48.68 -17.36 34.50
CA LEU A 554 50.02 -16.98 34.96
C LEU A 554 50.11 -16.96 36.49
N ALA A 555 49.09 -16.46 37.19
CA ALA A 555 49.05 -16.44 38.65
C ALA A 555 49.01 -17.86 39.25
N THR A 556 48.28 -18.80 38.63
CA THR A 556 48.28 -20.21 39.06
C THR A 556 49.64 -20.89 38.81
N LYS A 557 50.28 -20.60 37.67
CA LYS A 557 51.65 -21.06 37.38
C LYS A 557 52.67 -20.49 38.36
N GLU A 558 52.58 -19.21 38.70
CA GLU A 558 53.47 -18.57 39.68
C GLU A 558 53.31 -19.20 41.07
N LYS A 559 52.08 -19.41 41.55
CA LYS A 559 51.81 -20.08 42.84
C LYS A 559 52.34 -21.53 42.86
N ARG A 560 52.17 -22.27 41.75
CA ARG A 560 52.70 -23.63 41.61
C ARG A 560 54.22 -23.66 41.64
N LEU A 561 54.88 -22.76 40.90
CA LEU A 561 56.34 -22.65 40.89
C LEU A 561 56.88 -22.24 42.26
N LEU A 562 56.22 -21.30 42.95
CA LEU A 562 56.60 -20.87 44.30
C LEU A 562 56.50 -22.03 45.31
N SER A 563 55.42 -22.82 45.25
CA SER A 563 55.24 -23.99 46.12
C SER A 563 56.28 -25.08 45.84
N GLN A 564 56.68 -25.25 44.57
CA GLN A 564 57.73 -26.19 44.17
C GLN A 564 59.11 -25.74 44.69
N LEU A 565 59.43 -24.45 44.59
CA LEU A 565 60.66 -23.88 45.13
C LEU A 565 60.72 -24.03 46.66
N GLN A 566 59.63 -23.71 47.37
CA GLN A 566 59.54 -23.86 48.83
C GLN A 566 59.59 -25.32 49.31
N ALA A 567 59.11 -26.27 48.50
CA ALA A 567 59.21 -27.70 48.81
C ALA A 567 60.63 -28.23 48.60
N GLU A 568 61.35 -27.70 47.62
CA GLU A 568 62.74 -28.09 47.30
C GLU A 568 63.75 -27.48 48.27
N GLU A 569 63.51 -26.27 48.81
CA GLU A 569 64.32 -25.70 49.90
C GLU A 569 64.28 -26.54 51.18
N ARG A 570 63.22 -27.33 51.39
CA ARG A 570 63.07 -28.22 52.55
C ARG A 570 63.77 -29.57 52.37
N VAL A 571 64.20 -29.92 51.15
CA VAL A 571 64.87 -31.18 50.82
C VAL A 571 66.30 -30.87 50.39
N SER A 572 67.26 -31.05 51.29
CA SER A 572 68.68 -30.67 51.12
C SER A 572 69.49 -31.48 50.10
N SER A 573 68.85 -32.15 49.12
CA SER A 573 69.52 -33.00 48.12
C SER A 573 69.01 -32.78 46.68
N SER A 574 68.60 -31.56 46.34
CA SER A 574 68.15 -31.20 44.99
C SER A 574 69.31 -30.65 44.14
N ASN A 575 69.31 -30.95 42.83
CA ASN A 575 70.32 -30.46 41.88
C ASN A 575 70.19 -28.94 41.68
N ASP A 576 71.23 -28.17 42.00
CA ASP A 576 71.27 -26.70 41.88
C ASP A 576 70.87 -26.17 40.48
N ALA A 577 71.19 -26.91 39.41
CA ALA A 577 70.82 -26.53 38.04
C ALA A 577 69.29 -26.53 37.81
N VAL A 578 68.56 -27.44 38.47
CA VAL A 578 67.09 -27.54 38.36
C VAL A 578 66.41 -26.42 39.16
N ILE A 579 67.01 -26.01 40.29
CA ILE A 579 66.54 -24.88 41.09
C ILE A 579 66.71 -23.58 40.30
N ALA A 580 67.91 -23.35 39.73
CA ALA A 580 68.19 -22.17 38.91
C ALA A 580 67.28 -22.06 37.68
N GLU A 581 66.97 -23.18 37.01
CA GLU A 581 66.02 -23.19 35.90
C GLU A 581 64.60 -22.81 36.35
N ARG A 582 64.17 -23.28 37.52
CA ARG A 582 62.84 -22.96 38.07
C ARG A 582 62.75 -21.52 38.56
N GLU A 583 63.80 -20.99 39.17
CA GLU A 583 63.91 -19.57 39.52
C GLU A 583 63.83 -18.68 38.28
N ALA A 584 64.52 -19.04 37.20
CA ALA A 584 64.44 -18.31 35.93
C ALA A 584 63.02 -18.36 35.31
N ARG A 585 62.35 -19.52 35.39
CA ARG A 585 60.95 -19.66 34.96
C ARG A 585 60.00 -18.84 35.84
N PHE A 586 60.21 -18.82 37.16
CA PHE A 586 59.45 -17.99 38.09
C PHE A 586 59.63 -16.50 37.79
N ALA A 587 60.87 -16.04 37.58
CA ALA A 587 61.17 -14.66 37.23
C ALA A 587 60.52 -14.26 35.89
N LYS A 588 60.50 -15.15 34.89
CA LYS A 588 59.83 -14.91 33.61
C LYS A 588 58.32 -14.78 33.76
N VAL A 589 57.68 -15.70 34.50
CA VAL A 589 56.23 -15.64 34.76
C VAL A 589 55.86 -14.38 35.54
N SER A 590 56.66 -14.01 36.54
CA SER A 590 56.46 -12.79 37.32
C SER A 590 56.64 -11.53 36.45
N SER A 591 57.61 -11.53 35.53
CA SER A 591 57.79 -10.44 34.55
C SER A 591 56.62 -10.31 33.58
N ASP A 592 56.05 -11.43 33.11
CA ASP A 592 54.89 -11.42 32.22
C ASP A 592 53.66 -10.86 32.94
N ILE A 593 53.45 -11.21 34.22
CA ILE A 593 52.39 -10.63 35.04
C ILE A 593 52.62 -9.14 35.26
N ASN A 594 53.85 -8.73 35.56
CA ASN A 594 54.22 -7.32 35.74
C ASN A 594 54.02 -6.51 34.45
N SER A 595 54.20 -7.10 33.27
CA SER A 595 53.93 -6.43 31.99
C SER A 595 52.44 -6.20 31.73
N ILE A 596 51.58 -7.07 32.24
CA ILE A 596 50.12 -6.94 32.10
C ILE A 596 49.57 -5.91 33.10
N LEU A 597 50.04 -5.96 34.35
CA LEU A 597 49.56 -5.08 35.42
C LEU A 597 50.24 -3.70 35.45
N GLY A 598 51.52 -3.65 35.09
CA GLY A 598 52.35 -2.45 35.21
C GLY A 598 52.34 -1.54 33.99
N SER A 599 51.51 -1.81 32.97
CA SER A 599 51.44 -1.01 31.75
C SER A 599 50.93 0.40 32.02
N ASP A 600 49.89 0.53 32.86
CA ASP A 600 49.22 1.79 33.15
C ASP A 600 48.80 1.89 34.62
N CYS A 601 48.64 3.12 35.11
CA CYS A 601 48.09 3.38 36.43
C CYS A 601 46.54 3.43 36.35
N PRO A 602 45.80 2.65 37.15
CA PRO A 602 44.34 2.64 37.10
C PRO A 602 43.68 3.96 37.52
N LEU A 603 44.39 4.85 38.24
CA LEU A 603 43.85 6.12 38.72
C LEU A 603 44.10 7.32 37.79
N CYS A 604 45.13 7.28 36.96
CA CYS A 604 45.52 8.44 36.15
C CYS A 604 46.21 8.07 34.81
N GLY A 605 46.25 6.79 34.47
CA GLY A 605 46.70 6.31 33.17
C GLY A 605 45.56 6.38 32.14
N TRP A 606 45.79 5.80 30.97
CA TRP A 606 44.83 5.79 29.88
C TRP A 606 43.47 5.20 30.29
N ASN A 607 43.49 4.12 31.08
CA ASN A 607 42.28 3.48 31.61
C ASN A 607 41.37 4.44 32.39
N ALA A 608 41.92 5.43 33.09
CA ALA A 608 41.14 6.41 33.83
C ALA A 608 40.53 7.49 32.91
N ILE A 609 41.20 7.81 31.80
CA ILE A 609 40.70 8.76 30.80
C ILE A 609 39.49 8.17 30.07
N GLU A 610 39.54 6.89 29.71
CA GLU A 610 38.41 6.19 29.08
C GLU A 610 37.17 6.08 29.98
N LEU A 611 37.31 6.27 31.30
CA LEU A 611 36.19 6.31 32.22
C LEU A 611 35.48 7.68 32.26
N ILE A 612 36.08 8.75 31.73
CA ILE A 612 35.48 10.09 31.76
C ILE A 612 34.18 10.14 30.97
N ASP A 613 34.12 9.41 29.85
CA ASP A 613 32.96 9.37 28.97
C ASP A 613 31.90 8.34 29.41
N LYS A 614 32.18 7.54 30.46
CA LYS A 614 31.23 6.56 30.98
C LYS A 614 30.34 7.20 32.06
N PRO A 615 29.01 6.97 32.01
CA PRO A 615 28.12 7.46 33.05
C PRO A 615 28.50 6.83 34.40
N PHE A 616 28.41 7.63 35.47
CA PHE A 616 28.73 7.19 36.83
C PHE A 616 27.84 6.05 37.35
N PHE A 617 26.64 5.93 36.77
CA PHE A 617 25.69 4.88 37.06
C PHE A 617 25.37 4.14 35.77
N THR A 618 25.24 2.82 35.85
CA THR A 618 24.48 2.07 34.85
C THR A 618 23.00 2.46 34.93
N GLU A 619 22.22 2.31 33.85
CA GLU A 619 20.78 2.62 33.88
C GLU A 619 20.07 1.88 35.03
N GLU A 620 20.44 0.63 35.29
CA GLU A 620 19.88 -0.19 36.37
C GLU A 620 20.24 0.33 37.77
N GLU A 621 21.50 0.73 38.00
CA GLU A 621 21.93 1.33 39.28
C GLU A 621 21.31 2.72 39.49
N TYR A 622 21.16 3.49 38.42
CA TYR A 622 20.49 4.79 38.46
C TYR A 622 19.02 4.63 38.82
N GLU A 623 18.33 3.63 38.26
CA GLU A 623 16.94 3.34 38.60
C GLU A 623 16.78 2.83 40.03
N ALA A 624 17.68 1.95 40.50
CA ALA A 624 17.68 1.47 41.88
C ALA A 624 17.97 2.60 42.89
N ASP A 625 18.92 3.48 42.60
CA ASP A 625 19.18 4.66 43.42
C ASP A 625 17.94 5.58 43.39
N ARG A 626 17.39 5.90 42.22
CA ARG A 626 16.15 6.68 42.08
C ARG A 626 14.99 6.11 42.91
N GLU A 627 14.81 4.80 42.93
CA GLU A 627 13.77 4.13 43.73
C GLU A 627 14.02 4.20 45.25
N SER A 628 15.29 4.14 45.68
CA SER A 628 15.66 4.29 47.09
C SER A 628 15.35 5.69 47.64
N TRP A 629 15.42 6.71 46.78
CA TRP A 629 15.01 8.08 47.13
C TRP A 629 13.47 8.22 47.13
N GLN A 630 12.75 7.48 46.28
CA GLN A 630 11.28 7.51 46.23
C GLN A 630 10.61 6.84 47.44
N THR A 631 11.19 5.77 47.98
CA THR A 631 10.68 5.10 49.20
C THR A 631 10.82 5.96 50.46
N SER A 632 11.71 6.95 50.44
CA SER A 632 11.88 7.92 51.53
C SER A 632 10.77 8.99 51.59
N ILE A 633 10.11 9.26 50.46
CA ILE A 633 9.06 10.30 50.33
C ILE A 633 7.67 9.80 50.81
N LEU A 634 7.47 8.48 50.87
CA LEU A 634 6.22 7.88 51.37
C LEU A 634 6.05 7.95 52.90
N PHE A 635 7.09 8.35 53.66
CA PHE A 635 7.01 8.52 55.11
C PHE A 635 6.51 9.89 55.59
N GLU A 636 6.32 10.87 54.71
CA GLU A 636 5.71 12.17 55.08
C GLU A 636 4.17 12.13 55.17
N GLY A 637 3.52 11.09 54.62
CA GLY A 637 2.06 10.91 54.67
C GLY A 637 1.48 10.44 56.02
N LEU A 638 2.32 10.05 56.99
CA LEU A 638 1.88 9.51 58.29
C LEU A 638 1.93 10.52 59.45
N LYS A 639 2.27 11.79 59.20
CA LYS A 639 2.29 12.87 60.22
C LYS A 639 0.99 13.71 60.32
N HIS A 640 -0.10 13.31 59.64
CA HIS A 640 -1.41 13.97 59.75
C HIS A 640 -2.53 13.07 60.29
N ALA A 641 -2.17 11.99 60.98
CA ALA A 641 -3.11 11.19 61.77
C ALA A 641 -2.58 10.96 63.20
N MET A 642 -2.37 12.06 63.93
CA MET A 642 -2.42 12.13 65.40
C MET A 642 -3.01 13.47 65.81
#